data_AF-A0A7S1TD02-F1
#
_entry.id   AF-A0A7S1TD02-F1
#
_cell.length_a   1.000
_cell.length_b   1.000
_cell.length_c   1.000
_cell.angle_alpha   90.00
_cell.angle_beta   90.00
_cell.angle_gamma   90.00
#
_symmetry.space_group_name_H-M   'P 1'
#
loop_
_entity.id
_entity.type
_entity.pdbx_description
1 polymer ?
#
loop_
_entity_poly.entity_id
_entity_poly.type
_entity_poly.pdbx_seq_one_letter_code
_entity_poly.pdbx_strand_id
1 'polypeptide(L)'
;MTCFVVDRTVCDAAKEFRDLRVDAAVVFEEECRGVGRSKVCGIVTVNDIARSVARAVPAERTTLREVMTPGPLLLEAEASPAEALRMMREGRFRHIPVFRGDALAGIVDVLSLACYAITLVREAYEGQKKSVVPSGKRAWVFWRGVQATMESPTRKIETALGSSFASVATGASVRSACQAMAQSRSSACCVVANDGTLELLGILTSRDVTVHLVAVNRDPDQTLVDEIMTRSPKTIEPSGSTLDALERMQKGNFRHVPVVHQSRVVGMVDVLSLACLALADADSAETTLQHPTTNSVASPRSFWTMLFSSAASAPKNETPLEHVDTENLPDSQSTPGQNPAKAIPGVSKSFKFKDVNGDWHRIQSDASGSKGCLDALLAQIRRRCGLSFKSQIKVKYLDEDNDEVMLACDDDLAECGRVMDRLAKTAIILKVETRGGEDASDSISEVSRVNSPTPSDHGTIDLSPEKPVKEGREIELLLQAGHRLLQEGDIAGAVDHYSNLLRRDANNTLAYTGRAAAFLLLERPREAERDYRKAIELLEMNPSPELSDSARTGLAETLIELQRYEEALDVIETIENASSQASALVAVNEEQEICASSARVAISSGDHPGALGYLVRAIRLNGGGSQRKFTVPIKEDASLYALRGNCYVELEDAELALEDFSRSIQISERQSEAWVGQGRVHRMLGKGLPAWRCYRRALMYAPREQSESISQTMDELVELFGIQDEIDVRSFKQRNTKISSLGSQLKDLKIR
;
A
#
# COMPACT_ATOMS: atom_id res chain seq x y z
N MET A 1 27.21 -16.58 -5.01
CA MET A 1 26.70 -16.04 -6.29
C MET A 1 26.74 -17.17 -7.30
N THR A 2 25.73 -17.27 -8.17
CA THR A 2 25.73 -18.26 -9.25
C THR A 2 25.92 -17.52 -10.56
N CYS A 3 27.02 -17.83 -11.25
CA CYS A 3 27.36 -17.29 -12.55
C CYS A 3 27.77 -18.45 -13.47
N PHE A 4 27.39 -18.39 -14.74
CA PHE A 4 27.68 -19.42 -15.72
C PHE A 4 28.44 -18.84 -16.91
N VAL A 5 29.26 -19.68 -17.55
CA VAL A 5 29.84 -19.38 -18.87
C VAL A 5 28.79 -19.67 -19.94
N VAL A 6 28.72 -18.80 -20.95
CA VAL A 6 27.70 -18.78 -22.01
C VAL A 6 27.58 -20.06 -22.84
N ASP A 7 28.66 -20.83 -22.97
CA ASP A 7 28.68 -22.07 -23.75
C ASP A 7 28.36 -23.34 -22.92
N ARG A 8 28.06 -23.18 -21.62
CA ARG A 8 27.60 -24.29 -20.76
C ARG A 8 26.26 -24.87 -21.28
N THR A 9 26.02 -26.16 -21.09
CA THR A 9 24.76 -26.79 -21.51
C THR A 9 23.59 -26.47 -20.58
N VAL A 10 22.37 -26.52 -21.12
CA VAL A 10 21.13 -26.38 -20.33
C VAL A 10 21.00 -27.50 -19.28
N CYS A 11 21.41 -28.73 -19.60
CA CYS A 11 21.39 -29.86 -18.67
C CYS A 11 22.34 -29.63 -17.46
N ASP A 12 23.53 -29.10 -17.69
CA ASP A 12 24.49 -28.84 -16.60
C ASP A 12 24.09 -27.63 -15.76
N ALA A 13 23.54 -26.59 -16.39
CA ALA A 13 22.93 -25.47 -15.67
C ALA A 13 21.75 -25.93 -14.78
N ALA A 14 20.91 -26.87 -15.26
CA ALA A 14 19.82 -27.43 -14.48
C ALA A 14 20.31 -28.24 -13.26
N LYS A 15 21.38 -29.05 -13.42
CA LYS A 15 22.04 -29.75 -12.31
C LYS A 15 22.52 -28.75 -11.25
N GLU A 16 23.23 -27.70 -11.66
CA GLU A 16 23.77 -26.72 -10.72
C GLU A 16 22.66 -25.87 -10.05
N PHE A 17 21.56 -25.57 -10.75
CA PHE A 17 20.36 -24.96 -10.14
C PHE A 17 19.72 -25.86 -9.07
N ARG A 18 19.63 -27.17 -9.30
CA ARG A 18 19.20 -28.13 -8.26
C ARG A 18 20.15 -28.13 -7.08
N ASP A 19 21.44 -28.30 -7.35
CA ASP A 19 22.44 -28.61 -6.34
C ASP A 19 22.77 -27.37 -5.47
N LEU A 20 22.83 -26.17 -6.07
CA LEU A 20 22.94 -24.88 -5.35
C LEU A 20 21.58 -24.32 -4.87
N ARG A 21 20.46 -24.95 -5.26
CA ARG A 21 19.07 -24.56 -4.95
C ARG A 21 18.62 -23.18 -5.46
N VAL A 22 19.31 -22.57 -6.41
CA VAL A 22 19.00 -21.24 -6.97
C VAL A 22 18.04 -21.31 -8.17
N ASP A 23 17.36 -20.19 -8.48
CA ASP A 23 16.42 -20.09 -9.60
C ASP A 23 16.94 -19.28 -10.81
N ALA A 24 18.09 -18.61 -10.66
CA ALA A 24 18.69 -17.74 -11.67
C ALA A 24 20.23 -17.68 -11.56
N ALA A 25 20.91 -17.39 -12.68
CA ALA A 25 22.33 -17.10 -12.75
C ALA A 25 22.65 -16.05 -13.82
N VAL A 26 23.67 -15.23 -13.55
CA VAL A 26 24.24 -14.29 -14.54
C VAL A 26 25.13 -15.07 -15.50
N VAL A 27 25.03 -14.79 -16.79
CA VAL A 27 25.80 -15.47 -17.84
C VAL A 27 26.88 -14.53 -18.39
N PHE A 28 28.12 -15.01 -18.41
CA PHE A 28 29.31 -14.29 -18.87
C PHE A 28 29.97 -15.01 -20.04
N GLU A 29 30.78 -14.29 -20.82
CA GLU A 29 31.49 -14.84 -21.98
C GLU A 29 32.61 -15.80 -21.59
N GLU A 30 33.26 -15.55 -20.44
CA GLU A 30 34.42 -16.30 -19.92
C GLU A 30 34.24 -16.55 -18.40
N GLU A 31 35.08 -17.42 -17.80
CA GLU A 31 34.99 -17.77 -16.38
C GLU A 31 35.10 -16.55 -15.45
N CYS A 32 34.23 -16.48 -14.43
CA CYS A 32 33.88 -15.28 -13.66
C CYS A 32 34.99 -14.65 -12.78
N ARG A 33 36.27 -14.99 -12.93
CA ARG A 33 37.36 -14.44 -12.10
C ARG A 33 37.68 -12.98 -12.48
N GLY A 34 37.08 -12.04 -11.76
CA GLY A 34 37.30 -10.60 -11.97
C GLY A 34 36.56 -10.02 -13.17
N VAL A 35 35.47 -10.68 -13.59
CA VAL A 35 34.72 -10.30 -14.79
C VAL A 35 33.76 -9.14 -14.47
N GLY A 36 34.00 -8.01 -15.12
CA GLY A 36 33.23 -6.77 -14.97
C GLY A 36 31.82 -6.79 -15.57
N ARG A 37 31.03 -5.78 -15.22
CA ARG A 37 29.68 -5.48 -15.72
C ARG A 37 29.60 -5.47 -17.24
N SER A 38 30.66 -5.01 -17.90
CA SER A 38 30.79 -4.92 -19.37
C SER A 38 30.82 -6.27 -20.09
N LYS A 39 31.09 -7.38 -19.38
CA LYS A 39 31.16 -8.75 -19.92
C LYS A 39 29.91 -9.61 -19.63
N VAL A 40 28.82 -9.01 -19.12
CA VAL A 40 27.55 -9.71 -18.91
C VAL A 40 26.88 -9.99 -20.26
N CYS A 41 26.78 -11.26 -20.65
CA CYS A 41 26.09 -11.66 -21.87
C CYS A 41 24.56 -11.77 -21.66
N GLY A 42 24.14 -12.24 -20.48
CA GLY A 42 22.74 -12.59 -20.24
C GLY A 42 22.39 -12.92 -18.80
N ILE A 43 21.13 -13.28 -18.59
CA ILE A 43 20.65 -13.98 -17.39
C ILE A 43 19.90 -15.24 -17.83
N VAL A 44 20.10 -16.36 -17.12
CA VAL A 44 19.30 -17.57 -17.30
C VAL A 44 18.56 -17.91 -16.02
N THR A 45 17.33 -18.37 -16.14
CA THR A 45 16.44 -18.75 -15.05
C THR A 45 15.83 -20.14 -15.28
N VAL A 46 15.27 -20.75 -14.21
CA VAL A 46 14.46 -21.99 -14.31
C VAL A 46 13.32 -21.88 -15.33
N ASN A 47 12.79 -20.68 -15.59
CA ASN A 47 11.75 -20.44 -16.58
C ASN A 47 12.27 -20.54 -18.02
N ASP A 48 13.54 -20.19 -18.26
CA ASP A 48 14.15 -20.32 -19.59
C ASP A 48 14.45 -21.79 -19.93
N ILE A 49 14.85 -22.56 -18.92
CA ILE A 49 15.00 -24.03 -19.00
C ILE A 49 13.64 -24.70 -19.27
N ALA A 50 12.59 -24.35 -18.52
CA ALA A 50 11.25 -24.86 -18.80
C ALA A 50 10.71 -24.45 -20.19
N ARG A 51 11.11 -23.28 -20.71
CA ARG A 51 10.75 -22.82 -22.06
C ARG A 51 11.51 -23.57 -23.17
N SER A 52 12.75 -23.99 -22.95
CA SER A 52 13.46 -24.86 -23.90
C SER A 52 12.80 -26.24 -23.98
N VAL A 53 12.30 -26.77 -22.86
CA VAL A 53 11.46 -27.97 -22.82
C VAL A 53 10.15 -27.77 -23.62
N ALA A 54 9.45 -26.64 -23.44
CA ALA A 54 8.24 -26.34 -24.24
C ALA A 54 8.51 -26.31 -25.76
N ARG A 55 9.70 -25.84 -26.16
CA ARG A 55 10.19 -25.73 -27.55
C ARG A 55 10.81 -27.02 -28.12
N ALA A 56 10.87 -28.10 -27.33
CA ALA A 56 11.51 -29.37 -27.72
C ALA A 56 13.00 -29.28 -28.09
N VAL A 57 13.75 -28.37 -27.44
CA VAL A 57 15.21 -28.26 -27.66
C VAL A 57 15.97 -29.23 -26.74
N PRO A 58 16.91 -30.07 -27.24
CA PRO A 58 17.62 -31.06 -26.40
C PRO A 58 18.57 -30.43 -25.37
N ALA A 59 18.24 -30.54 -24.08
CA ALA A 59 18.96 -29.88 -22.99
C ALA A 59 20.45 -30.27 -22.86
N GLU A 60 20.84 -31.48 -23.30
CA GLU A 60 22.22 -31.97 -23.28
C GLU A 60 23.16 -31.24 -24.25
N ARG A 61 22.61 -30.70 -25.34
CA ARG A 61 23.40 -30.11 -26.45
C ARG A 61 23.15 -28.62 -26.66
N THR A 62 22.04 -28.12 -26.14
CA THR A 62 21.68 -26.69 -26.18
C THR A 62 22.57 -25.93 -25.19
N THR A 63 23.22 -24.86 -25.66
CA THR A 63 24.02 -23.96 -24.83
C THR A 63 23.14 -22.92 -24.12
N LEU A 64 23.68 -22.30 -23.06
CA LEU A 64 23.01 -21.18 -22.39
C LEU A 64 22.81 -20.00 -23.33
N ARG A 65 23.73 -19.77 -24.28
CA ARG A 65 23.62 -18.74 -25.34
C ARG A 65 22.29 -18.75 -26.08
N GLU A 66 21.72 -19.95 -26.30
CA GLU A 66 20.50 -20.16 -27.10
C GLU A 66 19.20 -19.97 -26.30
N VAL A 67 19.26 -19.99 -24.96
CA VAL A 67 18.07 -19.96 -24.09
C VAL A 67 18.04 -18.80 -23.10
N MET A 68 19.18 -18.20 -22.76
CA MET A 68 19.27 -17.08 -21.83
C MET A 68 18.53 -15.85 -22.36
N THR A 69 18.16 -14.94 -21.46
CA THR A 69 17.74 -13.59 -21.81
C THR A 69 18.99 -12.73 -22.00
N PRO A 70 19.31 -12.26 -23.23
CA PRO A 70 20.47 -11.41 -23.48
C PRO A 70 20.23 -9.98 -22.98
N GLY A 71 21.30 -9.27 -22.62
CA GLY A 71 21.23 -7.86 -22.20
C GLY A 71 20.26 -7.57 -21.03
N PRO A 72 20.37 -8.29 -19.88
CA PRO A 72 19.51 -8.05 -18.73
C PRO A 72 19.67 -6.63 -18.19
N LEU A 73 18.58 -6.03 -17.70
CA LEU A 73 18.69 -4.81 -16.90
C LEU A 73 19.50 -5.10 -15.63
N LEU A 74 20.39 -4.17 -15.29
CA LEU A 74 21.33 -4.26 -14.18
C LEU A 74 21.01 -3.17 -13.16
N LEU A 75 21.06 -3.50 -11.87
CA LEU A 75 20.78 -2.58 -10.77
C LEU A 75 22.08 -2.24 -10.03
N GLU A 76 22.26 -0.99 -9.60
CA GLU A 76 23.35 -0.65 -8.67
C GLU A 76 23.02 -1.17 -7.25
N ALA A 77 24.03 -1.51 -6.47
CA ALA A 77 23.88 -1.98 -5.08
C ALA A 77 23.38 -0.88 -4.14
N GLU A 78 23.46 0.38 -4.58
CA GLU A 78 23.02 1.59 -3.91
C GLU A 78 21.58 1.98 -4.32
N ALA A 79 20.98 1.30 -5.30
CA ALA A 79 19.62 1.55 -5.77
C ALA A 79 18.56 1.09 -4.76
N SER A 80 17.37 1.71 -4.83
CA SER A 80 16.30 1.41 -3.87
C SER A 80 15.57 0.09 -4.19
N PRO A 81 15.00 -0.60 -3.18
CA PRO A 81 14.07 -1.71 -3.40
C PRO A 81 12.87 -1.35 -4.29
N ALA A 82 12.42 -0.09 -4.24
CA ALA A 82 11.35 0.45 -5.08
C ALA A 82 11.72 0.44 -6.57
N GLU A 83 12.93 0.91 -6.88
CA GLU A 83 13.47 0.96 -8.23
C GLU A 83 13.63 -0.45 -8.81
N ALA A 84 14.13 -1.40 -8.00
CA ALA A 84 14.19 -2.81 -8.38
C ALA A 84 12.80 -3.39 -8.71
N LEU A 85 11.79 -3.15 -7.86
CA LEU A 85 10.41 -3.58 -8.12
C LEU A 85 9.81 -2.91 -9.37
N ARG A 86 10.06 -1.62 -9.58
CA ARG A 86 9.60 -0.87 -10.75
C ARG A 86 10.20 -1.44 -12.04
N MET A 87 11.51 -1.70 -12.06
CA MET A 87 12.20 -2.36 -13.18
C MET A 87 11.65 -3.78 -13.44
N MET A 88 11.41 -4.57 -12.39
CA MET A 88 10.78 -5.90 -12.49
C MET A 88 9.34 -5.84 -13.05
N ARG A 89 8.56 -4.82 -12.66
CA ARG A 89 7.20 -4.56 -13.16
C ARG A 89 7.20 -4.20 -14.64
N GLU A 90 7.98 -3.19 -15.02
CA GLU A 90 8.06 -2.66 -16.39
C GLU A 90 8.65 -3.71 -17.35
N GLY A 91 9.77 -4.33 -16.99
CA GLY A 91 10.45 -5.35 -17.80
C GLY A 91 9.85 -6.76 -17.70
N ARG A 92 8.84 -6.98 -16.83
CA ARG A 92 8.15 -8.26 -16.59
C ARG A 92 9.08 -9.46 -16.28
N PHE A 93 10.21 -9.20 -15.64
CA PHE A 93 11.13 -10.23 -15.15
C PHE A 93 11.11 -10.31 -13.63
N ARG A 94 11.51 -11.45 -13.07
CA ARG A 94 11.43 -11.71 -11.61
C ARG A 94 12.78 -11.69 -10.87
N HIS A 95 13.88 -11.46 -11.58
CA HIS A 95 15.25 -11.47 -11.07
C HIS A 95 16.04 -10.32 -11.72
N ILE A 96 16.80 -9.55 -10.94
CA ILE A 96 17.76 -8.54 -11.44
C ILE A 96 19.16 -8.85 -10.91
N PRO A 97 20.21 -8.88 -11.75
CA PRO A 97 21.60 -8.82 -11.33
C PRO A 97 21.93 -7.46 -10.70
N VAL A 98 22.48 -7.48 -9.48
CA VAL A 98 22.89 -6.28 -8.74
C VAL A 98 24.41 -6.16 -8.77
N PHE A 99 24.92 -4.98 -9.10
CA PHE A 99 26.36 -4.68 -9.21
C PHE A 99 26.75 -3.56 -8.24
N ARG A 100 27.96 -3.62 -7.67
CA ARG A 100 28.58 -2.49 -6.97
C ARG A 100 29.76 -2.02 -7.80
N GLY A 101 29.56 -0.95 -8.56
CA GLY A 101 30.48 -0.55 -9.62
C GLY A 101 30.58 -1.65 -10.68
N ASP A 102 31.77 -2.20 -10.89
CA ASP A 102 32.00 -3.25 -11.89
C ASP A 102 31.85 -4.68 -11.33
N ALA A 103 31.74 -4.85 -10.01
CA ALA A 103 31.65 -6.15 -9.35
C ALA A 103 30.19 -6.61 -9.18
N LEU A 104 29.88 -7.84 -9.62
CA LEU A 104 28.59 -8.47 -9.34
C LEU A 104 28.42 -8.63 -7.82
N ALA A 105 27.39 -8.00 -7.25
CA ALA A 105 27.05 -8.02 -5.82
C ALA A 105 25.98 -9.09 -5.50
N GLY A 106 25.14 -9.47 -6.48
CA GLY A 106 24.21 -10.59 -6.32
C GLY A 106 23.14 -10.66 -7.41
N ILE A 107 22.10 -11.45 -7.15
CA ILE A 107 20.83 -11.40 -7.88
C ILE A 107 19.74 -11.18 -6.83
N VAL A 108 18.88 -10.20 -7.05
CA VAL A 108 17.69 -9.94 -6.23
C VAL A 108 16.46 -10.44 -6.97
N ASP A 109 15.53 -11.09 -6.26
CA ASP A 109 14.25 -11.56 -6.82
C ASP A 109 13.04 -10.88 -6.19
N VAL A 110 11.89 -10.93 -6.88
CA VAL A 110 10.64 -10.27 -6.44
C VAL A 110 10.20 -10.77 -5.06
N LEU A 111 10.40 -12.07 -4.77
CA LEU A 111 10.02 -12.64 -3.48
C LEU A 111 10.90 -12.07 -2.35
N SER A 112 12.20 -11.91 -2.57
CA SER A 112 13.12 -11.29 -1.62
C SER A 112 12.74 -9.83 -1.34
N LEU A 113 12.37 -9.07 -2.36
CA LEU A 113 11.91 -7.69 -2.21
C LEU A 113 10.56 -7.59 -1.48
N ALA A 114 9.60 -8.45 -1.83
CA ALA A 114 8.30 -8.52 -1.17
C ALA A 114 8.43 -8.98 0.30
N CYS A 115 9.25 -9.99 0.56
CA CYS A 115 9.55 -10.46 1.91
C CYS A 115 10.34 -9.42 2.72
N TYR A 116 11.23 -8.65 2.11
CA TYR A 116 11.92 -7.53 2.75
C TYR A 116 10.93 -6.43 3.12
N ALA A 117 10.01 -6.05 2.22
CA ALA A 117 8.94 -5.09 2.54
C ALA A 117 8.04 -5.59 3.69
N ILE A 118 7.58 -6.85 3.63
CA ILE A 118 6.79 -7.48 4.71
C ILE A 118 7.60 -7.55 6.01
N THR A 119 8.91 -7.82 5.95
CA THR A 119 9.78 -7.87 7.13
C THR A 119 10.04 -6.49 7.70
N LEU A 120 10.22 -5.44 6.91
CA LEU A 120 10.29 -4.06 7.40
C LEU A 120 8.99 -3.67 8.12
N VAL A 121 7.83 -4.01 7.54
CA VAL A 121 6.53 -3.84 8.19
C VAL A 121 6.46 -4.65 9.49
N ARG A 122 6.97 -5.89 9.52
CA ARG A 122 6.93 -6.75 10.72
C ARG A 122 7.97 -6.38 11.78
N GLU A 123 9.15 -5.88 11.41
CA GLU A 123 10.23 -5.48 12.32
C GLU A 123 9.94 -4.13 12.95
N ALA A 124 9.32 -3.21 12.21
CA ALA A 124 8.78 -2.02 12.81
C ALA A 124 7.63 -2.39 13.80
N TYR A 125 6.84 -3.44 13.52
CA TYR A 125 5.75 -3.94 14.39
C TYR A 125 6.27 -4.72 15.63
N GLU A 126 7.33 -5.52 15.45
CA GLU A 126 7.95 -6.35 16.49
C GLU A 126 9.02 -5.59 17.30
N GLY A 127 9.57 -4.50 16.76
CA GLY A 127 10.56 -3.65 17.43
C GLY A 127 10.05 -3.05 18.74
N GLN A 128 8.73 -2.88 18.89
CA GLN A 128 8.12 -2.47 20.16
C GLN A 128 8.03 -3.58 21.21
N LYS A 129 8.28 -4.86 20.87
CA LYS A 129 8.30 -5.97 21.85
C LYS A 129 9.64 -6.11 22.61
N LYS A 130 10.70 -5.37 22.24
CA LYS A 130 11.98 -5.41 22.97
C LYS A 130 12.60 -4.02 23.16
N SER A 131 12.26 -3.44 24.31
CA SER A 131 12.90 -2.27 24.95
C SER A 131 12.60 -0.92 24.30
N VAL A 132 12.22 0.03 25.16
CA VAL A 132 11.88 1.43 24.86
C VAL A 132 10.71 1.61 23.89
N VAL A 133 9.53 1.88 24.45
CA VAL A 133 8.41 2.49 23.70
C VAL A 133 8.91 3.82 23.12
N PRO A 134 8.93 4.01 21.79
CA PRO A 134 9.21 5.32 21.22
C PRO A 134 8.02 6.23 21.52
N SER A 135 8.22 7.21 22.39
CA SER A 135 7.22 8.23 22.72
C SER A 135 7.03 9.18 21.54
N GLY A 136 6.22 8.77 20.55
CA GLY A 136 5.92 9.59 19.37
C GLY A 136 4.79 9.00 18.53
N LYS A 137 3.70 9.77 18.36
CA LYS A 137 2.51 9.34 17.62
C LYS A 137 2.64 9.33 16.10
N ARG A 138 3.74 9.85 15.54
CA ARG A 138 4.16 9.57 14.16
C ARG A 138 4.34 8.08 13.92
N ALA A 139 4.83 7.34 14.91
CA ALA A 139 4.87 5.88 14.83
C ALA A 139 3.45 5.29 14.86
N TRP A 140 2.54 5.79 15.69
CA TRP A 140 1.20 5.19 15.83
C TRP A 140 0.22 5.54 14.70
N VAL A 141 0.24 6.77 14.16
CA VAL A 141 -0.53 7.12 12.94
C VAL A 141 0.01 6.36 11.73
N PHE A 142 1.34 6.14 11.66
CA PHE A 142 1.97 5.20 10.73
C PHE A 142 1.47 3.76 10.95
N TRP A 143 1.40 3.29 12.21
CA TRP A 143 0.83 1.97 12.55
C TRP A 143 -0.64 1.85 12.21
N ARG A 144 -1.41 2.92 12.29
CA ARG A 144 -2.82 2.91 11.91
C ARG A 144 -2.99 2.92 10.41
N GLY A 145 -2.11 3.59 9.67
CA GLY A 145 -1.97 3.43 8.22
C GLY A 145 -1.63 1.98 7.84
N VAL A 146 -0.68 1.35 8.55
CA VAL A 146 -0.31 -0.06 8.35
C VAL A 146 -1.46 -1.00 8.71
N GLN A 147 -2.03 -0.88 9.91
CA GLN A 147 -3.13 -1.74 10.39
C GLN A 147 -4.37 -1.57 9.51
N ALA A 148 -4.75 -0.34 9.14
CA ALA A 148 -5.82 -0.12 8.18
C ALA A 148 -5.44 -0.56 6.76
N THR A 149 -4.17 -0.76 6.40
CA THR A 149 -3.77 -1.40 5.12
C THR A 149 -3.70 -2.94 5.22
N MET A 150 -3.63 -3.48 6.44
CA MET A 150 -3.75 -4.91 6.74
C MET A 150 -5.22 -5.34 6.94
N GLU A 151 -6.09 -4.43 7.40
CA GLU A 151 -7.52 -4.66 7.72
C GLU A 151 -8.49 -4.08 6.68
N SER A 152 -8.23 -2.90 6.09
CA SER A 152 -8.88 -2.53 4.83
C SER A 152 -8.27 -3.42 3.75
N PRO A 153 -9.10 -4.08 2.91
CA PRO A 153 -8.64 -5.24 2.19
C PRO A 153 -7.56 -4.86 1.19
N THR A 154 -6.33 -5.36 1.40
CA THR A 154 -5.44 -5.66 0.28
C THR A 154 -6.28 -6.45 -0.73
N ARG A 155 -6.39 -5.90 -1.95
CA ARG A 155 -7.26 -6.36 -3.04
C ARG A 155 -7.61 -7.84 -2.93
N LYS A 156 -8.91 -8.16 -2.86
CA LYS A 156 -9.37 -9.55 -2.89
C LYS A 156 -8.72 -10.26 -4.07
N ILE A 157 -8.34 -11.52 -3.88
CA ILE A 157 -7.65 -12.33 -4.89
C ILE A 157 -8.41 -12.38 -6.23
N GLU A 158 -9.74 -12.28 -6.23
CA GLU A 158 -10.57 -12.16 -7.45
C GLU A 158 -10.13 -11.01 -8.40
N THR A 159 -9.61 -9.91 -7.86
CA THR A 159 -9.10 -8.77 -8.65
C THR A 159 -7.67 -8.95 -9.16
N ALA A 160 -6.98 -10.01 -8.73
CA ALA A 160 -5.65 -10.42 -9.17
C ALA A 160 -5.66 -11.54 -10.21
N LEU A 161 -6.84 -12.08 -10.53
CA LEU A 161 -7.01 -13.13 -11.52
C LEU A 161 -6.85 -12.59 -12.94
N GLY A 162 -5.91 -13.17 -13.69
CA GLY A 162 -5.81 -12.99 -15.13
C GLY A 162 -6.96 -13.68 -15.87
N SER A 163 -7.15 -13.33 -17.14
CA SER A 163 -8.19 -13.90 -18.01
C SER A 163 -8.01 -15.39 -18.36
N SER A 164 -6.85 -15.98 -18.04
CA SER A 164 -6.59 -17.42 -18.14
C SER A 164 -5.46 -17.85 -17.20
N PHE A 165 -5.38 -19.15 -16.91
CA PHE A 165 -4.29 -19.77 -16.16
C PHE A 165 -3.86 -21.06 -16.87
N ALA A 166 -2.60 -21.47 -16.68
CA ALA A 166 -2.11 -22.73 -17.25
C ALA A 166 -2.64 -23.92 -16.43
N SER A 167 -3.28 -24.88 -17.09
CA SER A 167 -3.70 -26.14 -16.47
C SER A 167 -3.60 -27.32 -17.44
N VAL A 168 -3.37 -28.51 -16.89
CA VAL A 168 -3.41 -29.80 -17.62
C VAL A 168 -4.11 -30.86 -16.77
N ALA A 169 -4.67 -31.88 -17.40
CA ALA A 169 -5.20 -33.03 -16.68
C ALA A 169 -4.08 -33.93 -16.12
N THR A 170 -4.38 -34.67 -15.06
CA THR A 170 -3.59 -35.86 -14.65
C THR A 170 -3.43 -36.84 -15.83
N GLY A 171 -2.25 -37.43 -15.96
CA GLY A 171 -1.84 -38.25 -17.10
C GLY A 171 -1.24 -37.49 -18.28
N ALA A 172 -1.16 -36.15 -18.23
CA ALA A 172 -0.49 -35.35 -19.25
C ALA A 172 1.05 -35.46 -19.20
N SER A 173 1.74 -35.25 -20.33
CA SER A 173 3.20 -35.21 -20.36
C SER A 173 3.74 -33.89 -19.82
N VAL A 174 4.95 -33.90 -19.25
CA VAL A 174 5.61 -32.68 -18.75
C VAL A 174 5.83 -31.66 -19.88
N ARG A 175 6.08 -32.09 -21.13
CA ARG A 175 6.16 -31.17 -22.27
C ARG A 175 4.86 -30.38 -22.47
N SER A 176 3.71 -31.05 -22.41
CA SER A 176 2.40 -30.38 -22.58
C SER A 176 2.14 -29.34 -21.48
N ALA A 177 2.52 -29.62 -20.23
CA ALA A 177 2.45 -28.66 -19.14
C ALA A 177 3.40 -27.46 -19.36
N CYS A 178 4.60 -27.68 -19.89
CA CYS A 178 5.53 -26.61 -20.27
C CYS A 178 4.96 -25.74 -21.41
N GLN A 179 4.26 -26.34 -22.37
CA GLN A 179 3.56 -25.61 -23.44
C GLN A 179 2.39 -24.78 -22.89
N ALA A 180 1.58 -25.33 -21.98
CA ALA A 180 0.52 -24.59 -21.28
C ALA A 180 1.10 -23.39 -20.49
N MET A 181 2.19 -23.59 -19.73
CA MET A 181 2.90 -22.51 -19.05
C MET A 181 3.35 -21.41 -20.03
N ALA A 182 3.96 -21.79 -21.16
CA ALA A 182 4.41 -20.84 -22.18
C ALA A 182 3.25 -20.06 -22.83
N GLN A 183 2.14 -20.73 -23.13
CA GLN A 183 0.94 -20.12 -23.74
C GLN A 183 0.28 -19.11 -22.78
N SER A 184 0.06 -19.48 -21.52
CA SER A 184 -0.51 -18.59 -20.50
C SER A 184 0.50 -17.59 -19.92
N ARG A 185 1.75 -17.55 -20.42
CA ARG A 185 2.87 -16.73 -19.90
C ARG A 185 3.14 -16.92 -18.39
N SER A 186 2.85 -18.11 -17.88
CA SER A 186 3.01 -18.51 -16.47
C SER A 186 4.31 -19.28 -16.26
N SER A 187 4.76 -19.36 -15.01
CA SER A 187 5.83 -20.27 -14.55
C SER A 187 5.32 -21.38 -13.61
N ALA A 188 4.00 -21.55 -13.54
CA ALA A 188 3.31 -22.65 -12.87
C ALA A 188 2.06 -23.10 -13.64
N CYS A 189 1.72 -24.38 -13.51
CA CYS A 189 0.59 -25.06 -14.14
C CYS A 189 -0.18 -25.86 -13.09
N CYS A 190 -1.51 -25.72 -13.04
CA CYS A 190 -2.37 -26.56 -12.21
C CYS A 190 -2.56 -27.95 -12.85
N VAL A 191 -2.35 -29.01 -12.09
CA VAL A 191 -2.74 -30.37 -12.50
C VAL A 191 -4.12 -30.67 -11.92
N VAL A 192 -5.08 -30.94 -12.79
CA VAL A 192 -6.49 -31.14 -12.44
C VAL A 192 -6.99 -32.55 -12.75
N ALA A 193 -8.13 -32.93 -12.20
CA ALA A 193 -8.80 -34.18 -12.51
C ALA A 193 -9.18 -34.29 -14.01
N ASN A 194 -9.05 -35.50 -14.57
CA ASN A 194 -9.28 -35.79 -16.00
C ASN A 194 -10.77 -36.10 -16.31
N ASP A 195 -11.68 -35.52 -15.53
CA ASP A 195 -13.14 -35.65 -15.63
C ASP A 195 -13.84 -34.34 -16.02
N GLY A 196 -13.06 -33.27 -16.22
CA GLY A 196 -13.56 -31.93 -16.55
C GLY A 196 -14.07 -31.11 -15.37
N THR A 197 -13.95 -31.60 -14.13
CA THR A 197 -14.40 -30.87 -12.93
C THR A 197 -13.53 -29.66 -12.58
N LEU A 198 -12.28 -29.62 -13.07
CA LEU A 198 -11.22 -28.71 -12.62
C LEU A 198 -10.89 -28.84 -11.12
N GLU A 199 -11.12 -30.01 -10.52
CA GLU A 199 -10.62 -30.32 -9.17
C GLU A 199 -9.09 -30.33 -9.14
N LEU A 200 -8.49 -29.65 -8.15
CA LEU A 200 -7.04 -29.47 -8.06
C LEU A 200 -6.34 -30.68 -7.41
N LEU A 201 -5.54 -31.40 -8.20
CA LEU A 201 -4.76 -32.55 -7.72
C LEU A 201 -3.31 -32.16 -7.36
N GLY A 202 -2.73 -31.21 -8.10
CA GLY A 202 -1.35 -30.77 -7.89
C GLY A 202 -0.98 -29.48 -8.61
N ILE A 203 0.27 -29.06 -8.44
CA ILE A 203 0.89 -27.94 -9.16
C ILE A 203 2.24 -28.39 -9.72
N LEU A 204 2.57 -27.95 -10.93
CA LEU A 204 3.88 -28.13 -11.55
C LEU A 204 4.46 -26.77 -11.91
N THR A 205 5.70 -26.49 -11.50
CA THR A 205 6.39 -25.22 -11.75
C THR A 205 7.61 -25.38 -12.65
N SER A 206 8.11 -24.27 -13.19
CA SER A 206 9.38 -24.27 -13.95
C SER A 206 10.57 -24.81 -13.14
N ARG A 207 10.54 -24.67 -11.80
CA ARG A 207 11.55 -25.22 -10.90
C ARG A 207 11.45 -26.74 -10.82
N ASP A 208 10.25 -27.29 -10.71
CA ASP A 208 10.02 -28.75 -10.69
C ASP A 208 10.48 -29.39 -12.01
N VAL A 209 10.16 -28.76 -13.15
CA VAL A 209 10.67 -29.17 -14.47
C VAL A 209 12.20 -29.13 -14.51
N THR A 210 12.83 -28.06 -14.02
CA THR A 210 14.30 -27.96 -13.99
C THR A 210 14.92 -29.05 -13.12
N VAL A 211 14.42 -29.24 -11.91
CA VAL A 211 15.02 -30.09 -10.85
C VAL A 211 14.71 -31.58 -11.02
N HIS A 212 13.48 -31.92 -11.42
CA HIS A 212 12.97 -33.30 -11.45
C HIS A 212 12.82 -33.89 -12.86
N LEU A 213 12.99 -33.08 -13.91
CA LEU A 213 13.06 -33.56 -15.30
C LEU A 213 14.45 -33.31 -15.91
N VAL A 214 14.86 -32.04 -16.05
CA VAL A 214 16.06 -31.67 -16.84
C VAL A 214 17.36 -32.03 -16.12
N ALA A 215 17.49 -31.72 -14.83
CA ALA A 215 18.67 -32.02 -14.02
C ALA A 215 18.92 -33.53 -13.80
N VAL A 216 17.92 -34.37 -14.09
CA VAL A 216 17.99 -35.84 -14.04
C VAL A 216 17.88 -36.49 -15.42
N ASN A 217 17.91 -35.68 -16.49
CA ASN A 217 17.90 -36.10 -17.90
C ASN A 217 16.77 -37.07 -18.29
N ARG A 218 15.54 -36.77 -17.85
CA ARG A 218 14.33 -37.51 -18.23
C ARG A 218 13.70 -36.95 -19.51
N ASP A 219 13.06 -37.82 -20.29
CA ASP A 219 12.33 -37.44 -21.50
C ASP A 219 11.05 -36.63 -21.16
N PRO A 220 10.90 -35.38 -21.64
CA PRO A 220 9.71 -34.56 -21.42
C PRO A 220 8.40 -35.10 -22.02
N ASP A 221 8.46 -35.94 -23.05
CA ASP A 221 7.27 -36.52 -23.69
C ASP A 221 6.76 -37.77 -22.98
N GLN A 222 7.67 -38.55 -22.37
CA GLN A 222 7.34 -39.78 -21.66
C GLN A 222 7.07 -39.58 -20.17
N THR A 223 7.70 -38.58 -19.54
CA THR A 223 7.48 -38.29 -18.11
C THR A 223 6.12 -37.65 -17.91
N LEU A 224 5.31 -38.20 -17.00
CA LEU A 224 4.00 -37.67 -16.67
C LEU A 224 4.08 -36.57 -15.62
N VAL A 225 3.16 -35.60 -15.66
CA VAL A 225 3.08 -34.54 -14.64
C VAL A 225 2.90 -35.11 -13.23
N ASP A 226 2.19 -36.23 -13.09
CA ASP A 226 1.91 -36.91 -11.83
C ASP A 226 3.14 -37.44 -11.09
N GLU A 227 4.24 -37.66 -11.81
CA GLU A 227 5.50 -38.15 -11.24
C GLU A 227 6.29 -37.04 -10.52
N ILE A 228 6.14 -35.79 -10.97
CA ILE A 228 7.01 -34.67 -10.55
C ILE A 228 6.24 -33.42 -10.06
N MET A 229 4.91 -33.45 -10.08
CA MET A 229 4.09 -32.38 -9.50
C MET A 229 4.13 -32.37 -7.97
N THR A 230 4.01 -31.18 -7.38
CA THR A 230 3.69 -31.04 -5.96
C THR A 230 2.20 -31.35 -5.77
N ARG A 231 1.90 -32.43 -5.03
CA ARG A 231 0.53 -32.86 -4.69
C ARG A 231 -0.08 -31.99 -3.59
N SER A 232 -1.39 -31.78 -3.64
CA SER A 232 -2.16 -31.02 -2.62
C SER A 232 -1.52 -29.66 -2.25
N PRO A 233 -1.27 -28.77 -3.23
CA PRO A 233 -0.66 -27.47 -2.97
C PRO A 233 -1.52 -26.58 -2.05
N LYS A 234 -0.88 -25.63 -1.36
CA LYS A 234 -1.63 -24.60 -0.61
C LYS A 234 -2.40 -23.71 -1.59
N THR A 235 -3.68 -23.53 -1.33
CA THR A 235 -4.59 -22.71 -2.14
C THR A 235 -5.00 -21.43 -1.42
N ILE A 236 -5.75 -20.56 -2.09
CA ILE A 236 -6.53 -19.48 -1.48
C ILE A 236 -7.91 -19.36 -2.16
N GLU A 237 -8.91 -18.90 -1.42
CA GLU A 237 -10.24 -18.56 -1.97
C GLU A 237 -10.20 -17.17 -2.67
N PRO A 238 -11.05 -16.89 -3.68
CA PRO A 238 -11.07 -15.59 -4.37
C PRO A 238 -11.40 -14.40 -3.46
N SER A 239 -12.13 -14.67 -2.37
CA SER A 239 -12.46 -13.71 -1.30
C SER A 239 -11.32 -13.47 -0.30
N GLY A 240 -10.24 -14.25 -0.37
CA GLY A 240 -9.04 -14.07 0.46
C GLY A 240 -8.29 -12.78 0.14
N SER A 241 -7.39 -12.39 1.03
CA SER A 241 -6.59 -11.17 0.89
C SER A 241 -5.28 -11.42 0.13
N THR A 242 -4.81 -10.39 -0.56
CA THR A 242 -3.48 -10.40 -1.20
C THR A 242 -2.36 -10.60 -0.17
N LEU A 243 -2.50 -10.06 1.04
CA LEU A 243 -1.56 -10.26 2.15
C LEU A 243 -1.45 -11.74 2.59
N ASP A 244 -2.57 -12.45 2.76
CA ASP A 244 -2.57 -13.87 3.13
C ASP A 244 -1.89 -14.73 2.04
N ALA A 245 -2.12 -14.42 0.75
CA ALA A 245 -1.40 -15.08 -0.33
C ALA A 245 0.11 -14.84 -0.28
N LEU A 246 0.56 -13.60 -0.05
CA LEU A 246 1.98 -13.25 0.10
C LEU A 246 2.62 -13.90 1.34
N GLU A 247 1.92 -13.95 2.47
CA GLU A 247 2.39 -14.67 3.66
C GLU A 247 2.51 -16.19 3.42
N ARG A 248 1.54 -16.79 2.71
CA ARG A 248 1.59 -18.21 2.33
C ARG A 248 2.80 -18.48 1.44
N MET A 249 3.05 -17.61 0.45
CA MET A 249 4.23 -17.65 -0.43
C MET A 249 5.54 -17.58 0.36
N GLN A 250 5.66 -16.61 1.28
CA GLN A 250 6.83 -16.48 2.16
C GLN A 250 7.03 -17.70 3.06
N LYS A 251 6.01 -18.07 3.86
CA LYS A 251 6.08 -19.17 4.84
C LYS A 251 6.27 -20.54 4.18
N GLY A 252 5.83 -20.70 2.93
CA GLY A 252 5.98 -21.93 2.14
C GLY A 252 7.17 -21.93 1.18
N ASN A 253 7.90 -20.83 1.03
CA ASN A 253 8.96 -20.62 0.03
C ASN A 253 8.53 -21.01 -1.40
N PHE A 254 7.33 -20.59 -1.80
CA PHE A 254 6.82 -20.76 -3.17
C PHE A 254 6.32 -19.41 -3.72
N ARG A 255 6.29 -19.27 -5.05
CA ARG A 255 6.00 -17.98 -5.72
C ARG A 255 4.63 -17.93 -6.41
N HIS A 256 3.84 -18.99 -6.29
CA HIS A 256 2.56 -19.20 -6.98
C HIS A 256 1.54 -19.81 -6.01
N VAL A 257 0.28 -19.37 -6.08
CA VAL A 257 -0.84 -19.93 -5.29
C VAL A 257 -2.03 -20.20 -6.22
N PRO A 258 -2.48 -21.46 -6.36
CA PRO A 258 -3.74 -21.77 -7.01
C PRO A 258 -4.91 -21.15 -6.27
N VAL A 259 -5.79 -20.48 -7.02
CA VAL A 259 -7.02 -19.91 -6.49
C VAL A 259 -8.14 -20.90 -6.73
N VAL A 260 -8.79 -21.34 -5.65
CA VAL A 260 -9.79 -22.41 -5.66
C VAL A 260 -11.06 -21.91 -5.02
N HIS A 261 -12.20 -22.17 -5.68
CA HIS A 261 -13.53 -21.90 -5.14
C HIS A 261 -14.38 -23.17 -5.27
N GLN A 262 -15.04 -23.60 -4.19
CA GLN A 262 -15.89 -24.81 -4.19
C GLN A 262 -15.17 -26.05 -4.77
N SER A 263 -13.92 -26.27 -4.33
CA SER A 263 -13.02 -27.35 -4.78
C SER A 263 -12.58 -27.30 -6.25
N ARG A 264 -12.91 -26.25 -7.02
CA ARG A 264 -12.49 -26.08 -8.42
C ARG A 264 -11.44 -24.98 -8.57
N VAL A 265 -10.45 -25.19 -9.43
CA VAL A 265 -9.50 -24.13 -9.79
C VAL A 265 -10.22 -23.05 -10.60
N VAL A 266 -10.22 -21.83 -10.08
CA VAL A 266 -10.72 -20.64 -10.77
C VAL A 266 -9.61 -19.71 -11.24
N GLY A 267 -8.38 -19.93 -10.78
CA GLY A 267 -7.23 -19.15 -11.23
C GLY A 267 -5.90 -19.51 -10.59
N MET A 268 -4.91 -18.65 -10.85
CA MET A 268 -3.55 -18.72 -10.30
C MET A 268 -3.09 -17.29 -10.06
N VAL A 269 -2.45 -17.03 -8.92
CA VAL A 269 -1.73 -15.76 -8.65
C VAL A 269 -0.26 -16.03 -8.39
N ASP A 270 0.60 -15.07 -8.75
CA ASP A 270 2.04 -15.14 -8.47
C ASP A 270 2.52 -13.92 -7.68
N VAL A 271 3.71 -14.04 -7.08
CA VAL A 271 4.27 -12.99 -6.21
C VAL A 271 4.43 -11.63 -6.92
N LEU A 272 4.67 -11.61 -8.23
CA LEU A 272 4.80 -10.39 -9.02
C LEU A 272 3.43 -9.79 -9.36
N SER A 273 2.41 -10.61 -9.68
CA SER A 273 1.05 -10.07 -9.90
C SER A 273 0.49 -9.44 -8.62
N LEU A 274 0.70 -10.08 -7.47
CA LEU A 274 0.30 -9.55 -6.16
C LEU A 274 1.09 -8.30 -5.76
N ALA A 275 2.42 -8.29 -5.93
CA ALA A 275 3.25 -7.11 -5.63
C ALA A 275 2.91 -5.92 -6.56
N CYS A 276 2.72 -6.16 -7.87
CA CYS A 276 2.35 -5.11 -8.81
C CYS A 276 0.96 -4.52 -8.53
N LEU A 277 0.01 -5.30 -8.01
CA LEU A 277 -1.30 -4.77 -7.59
C LEU A 277 -1.20 -3.89 -6.36
N ALA A 278 -0.43 -4.32 -5.35
CA ALA A 278 -0.16 -3.51 -4.16
C ALA A 278 0.49 -2.16 -4.52
N LEU A 279 1.33 -2.12 -5.56
CA LEU A 279 1.91 -0.89 -6.11
C LEU A 279 0.93 -0.09 -6.99
N ALA A 280 0.13 -0.73 -7.84
CA ALA A 280 -0.79 -0.04 -8.75
C ALA A 280 -1.95 0.65 -8.03
N ASP A 281 -2.34 0.17 -6.85
CA ASP A 281 -3.30 0.86 -5.97
C ASP A 281 -2.72 2.14 -5.36
N ALA A 282 -1.39 2.28 -5.26
CA ALA A 282 -0.73 3.54 -4.92
C ALA A 282 -0.77 4.52 -6.11
N ASP A 283 -0.36 4.06 -7.30
CA ASP A 283 -0.30 4.88 -8.53
C ASP A 283 -1.70 5.38 -8.98
N SER A 284 -2.73 4.55 -8.88
CA SER A 284 -4.08 4.85 -9.42
C SER A 284 -4.84 5.90 -8.60
N ALA A 285 -4.45 6.13 -7.34
CA ALA A 285 -5.11 7.08 -6.45
C ALA A 285 -4.84 8.55 -6.81
N GLU A 286 -3.80 8.83 -7.61
CA GLU A 286 -3.38 10.18 -8.00
C GLU A 286 -4.21 10.79 -9.14
N THR A 287 -4.79 9.98 -10.03
CA THR A 287 -5.32 10.47 -11.32
C THR A 287 -6.78 10.97 -11.27
N THR A 288 -7.56 10.62 -10.23
CA THR A 288 -9.04 10.74 -10.25
C THR A 288 -9.60 11.98 -9.51
N LEU A 289 -8.77 12.96 -9.14
CA LEU A 289 -9.20 14.17 -8.39
C LEU A 289 -8.79 15.47 -9.09
N GLN A 290 -9.55 15.88 -10.11
CA GLN A 290 -9.44 17.23 -10.73
C GLN A 290 -10.53 18.22 -10.26
N HIS A 291 -11.32 17.87 -9.24
CA HIS A 291 -12.28 18.79 -8.60
C HIS A 291 -12.11 18.78 -7.07
N PRO A 292 -11.76 19.93 -6.46
CA PRO A 292 -11.64 20.03 -5.01
C PRO A 292 -12.99 20.37 -4.38
N THR A 293 -13.58 19.41 -3.67
CA THR A 293 -14.50 19.70 -2.55
C THR A 293 -13.86 19.21 -1.26
N THR A 294 -13.93 20.04 -0.23
CA THR A 294 -13.28 19.84 1.06
C THR A 294 -13.92 18.70 1.86
N ASN A 295 -13.16 18.15 2.82
CA ASN A 295 -13.51 17.08 3.75
C ASN A 295 -13.54 15.65 3.16
N SER A 296 -12.36 15.04 3.12
CA SER A 296 -12.19 13.59 3.30
C SER A 296 -10.93 13.35 4.14
N VAL A 297 -11.11 12.82 5.36
CA VAL A 297 -10.02 12.30 6.20
C VAL A 297 -9.31 11.15 5.47
N ALA A 298 -8.07 10.85 5.87
CA ALA A 298 -7.14 9.98 5.16
C ALA A 298 -7.71 8.59 4.78
N SER A 299 -7.91 8.40 3.48
CA SER A 299 -7.85 7.09 2.81
C SER A 299 -6.38 6.58 2.78
N PRO A 300 -6.07 5.28 2.53
CA PRO A 300 -4.72 4.68 2.45
C PRO A 300 -3.65 5.29 1.49
N ARG A 301 -3.79 6.57 1.13
CA ARG A 301 -3.14 7.36 0.08
C ARG A 301 -1.65 7.69 0.24
N SER A 302 -0.94 7.25 1.28
CA SER A 302 0.48 7.64 1.48
C SER A 302 1.46 6.52 1.84
N PHE A 303 0.99 5.32 2.17
CA PHE A 303 1.84 4.28 2.78
C PHE A 303 2.97 3.78 1.85
N TRP A 304 2.63 3.32 0.64
CA TRP A 304 3.62 2.82 -0.32
C TRP A 304 4.52 3.92 -0.88
N THR A 305 3.95 5.10 -1.15
CA THR A 305 4.71 6.26 -1.63
C THR A 305 5.75 6.73 -0.61
N MET A 306 5.41 6.75 0.68
CA MET A 306 6.32 7.14 1.77
C MET A 306 7.43 6.11 2.03
N LEU A 307 7.11 4.80 1.92
CA LEU A 307 8.11 3.72 2.02
C LEU A 307 9.17 3.78 0.91
N PHE A 308 8.86 4.39 -0.23
CA PHE A 308 9.68 4.34 -1.44
C PHE A 308 10.23 5.70 -1.91
N SER A 309 9.72 6.84 -1.42
CA SER A 309 10.27 8.17 -1.71
C SER A 309 11.43 8.59 -0.80
N SER A 310 11.53 8.03 0.41
CA SER A 310 12.49 8.44 1.45
C SER A 310 13.96 7.98 1.23
N ALA A 311 14.32 7.58 0.00
CA ALA A 311 15.69 7.21 -0.37
C ALA A 311 16.46 8.35 -1.10
N ALA A 312 15.84 9.52 -1.26
CA ALA A 312 16.36 10.62 -2.07
C ALA A 312 16.94 11.82 -1.27
N SER A 313 17.53 11.59 -0.09
CA SER A 313 18.40 12.58 0.56
C SER A 313 19.44 11.97 1.51
N ALA A 314 20.62 11.62 0.98
CA ALA A 314 21.81 11.43 1.80
C ALA A 314 22.56 12.77 1.94
N PRO A 315 22.86 13.26 3.16
CA PRO A 315 23.57 14.53 3.34
C PRO A 315 25.04 14.39 2.98
N LYS A 316 25.50 15.12 1.96
CA LYS A 316 26.93 15.28 1.67
C LYS A 316 27.56 16.28 2.65
N ASN A 317 28.31 15.76 3.63
CA ASN A 317 29.27 16.57 4.37
C ASN A 317 30.60 16.59 3.61
N GLU A 318 30.93 17.72 2.99
CA GLU A 318 32.27 18.03 2.49
C GLU A 318 32.78 19.29 3.18
N THR A 319 33.98 19.21 3.76
CA THR A 319 34.75 20.37 4.23
C THR A 319 36.13 20.39 3.53
N PRO A 320 36.75 21.57 3.32
CA PRO A 320 37.57 21.77 2.12
C PRO A 320 39.06 22.03 2.39
N LEU A 321 39.92 21.23 1.74
CA LEU A 321 41.38 21.41 1.53
C LEU A 321 41.72 20.62 0.24
N GLU A 322 42.66 20.97 -0.66
CA GLU A 322 43.65 22.06 -0.73
C GLU A 322 44.02 22.31 -2.22
N HIS A 323 44.66 23.45 -2.55
CA HIS A 323 45.16 23.76 -3.90
C HIS A 323 46.47 23.02 -4.24
N VAL A 324 46.74 22.75 -5.54
CA VAL A 324 48.03 22.99 -6.24
C VAL A 324 47.83 22.93 -7.78
N ASP A 325 48.08 24.06 -8.45
CA ASP A 325 48.79 24.31 -9.74
C ASP A 325 48.61 23.35 -10.95
N THR A 326 47.87 23.72 -12.01
CA THR A 326 48.24 24.50 -13.24
C THR A 326 49.21 23.83 -14.24
N GLU A 327 48.81 23.74 -15.51
CA GLU A 327 49.49 24.44 -16.64
C GLU A 327 48.75 24.36 -18.02
N ASN A 328 48.70 25.52 -18.71
CA ASN A 328 48.76 25.75 -20.17
C ASN A 328 47.67 25.26 -21.18
N LEU A 329 46.70 26.15 -21.48
CA LEU A 329 46.46 26.92 -22.76
C LEU A 329 46.67 26.25 -24.16
N PRO A 330 45.99 26.69 -25.25
CA PRO A 330 45.44 28.05 -25.45
C PRO A 330 44.00 28.20 -26.01
N ASP A 331 43.50 29.44 -25.92
CA ASP A 331 42.20 29.94 -26.40
C ASP A 331 42.02 29.93 -27.93
N SER A 332 40.76 29.89 -28.37
CA SER A 332 40.33 30.69 -29.53
C SER A 332 38.88 31.18 -29.36
N GLN A 333 38.69 32.50 -29.47
CA GLN A 333 37.38 33.15 -29.39
C GLN A 333 36.65 33.06 -30.75
N SER A 334 35.35 32.73 -30.74
CA SER A 334 34.43 33.27 -31.76
C SER A 334 32.96 33.26 -31.32
N THR A 335 32.34 34.43 -31.40
CA THR A 335 30.93 34.63 -31.73
C THR A 335 30.88 35.55 -32.96
N PRO A 336 29.75 35.79 -33.64
CA PRO A 336 28.50 35.04 -33.74
C PRO A 336 28.19 34.64 -35.21
N GLY A 337 27.17 33.80 -35.46
CA GLY A 337 26.76 33.54 -36.86
C GLY A 337 25.53 32.64 -37.05
N GLN A 338 24.39 33.24 -37.39
CA GLN A 338 23.26 32.52 -37.98
C GLN A 338 23.51 32.29 -39.49
N ASN A 339 23.50 31.03 -39.95
CA ASN A 339 22.82 30.64 -41.18
C ASN A 339 22.72 29.10 -41.32
N PRO A 340 21.75 28.57 -42.11
CA PRO A 340 21.24 27.22 -41.92
C PRO A 340 22.08 26.13 -42.61
N ALA A 341 22.46 25.10 -41.86
CA ALA A 341 23.07 23.89 -42.42
C ALA A 341 22.01 23.01 -43.12
N LYS A 342 22.26 22.71 -44.40
CA LYS A 342 21.45 21.83 -45.26
C LYS A 342 21.20 20.46 -44.63
N ALA A 343 20.01 19.91 -44.85
CA ALA A 343 19.66 18.54 -44.50
C ALA A 343 20.57 17.52 -45.20
N ILE A 344 21.01 16.51 -44.44
CA ILE A 344 21.72 15.34 -44.95
C ILE A 344 20.68 14.39 -45.59
N PRO A 345 20.86 13.96 -46.86
CA PRO A 345 19.93 13.03 -47.50
C PRO A 345 19.92 11.67 -46.79
N GLY A 346 18.75 11.25 -46.28
CA GLY A 346 18.52 9.93 -45.66
C GLY A 346 18.04 9.98 -44.21
N VAL A 347 18.39 11.02 -43.44
CA VAL A 347 18.09 11.10 -42.01
C VAL A 347 16.91 12.03 -41.70
N SER A 348 16.71 13.08 -42.51
CA SER A 348 15.59 13.99 -42.29
C SER A 348 14.25 13.38 -42.70
N LYS A 349 13.33 13.28 -41.74
CA LYS A 349 11.97 12.79 -41.91
C LYS A 349 11.00 13.95 -42.12
N SER A 350 9.87 13.68 -42.77
CA SER A 350 8.87 14.71 -43.06
C SER A 350 7.63 14.56 -42.20
N PHE A 351 7.22 15.65 -41.58
CA PHE A 351 6.05 15.70 -40.71
C PHE A 351 5.03 16.69 -41.28
N LYS A 352 3.76 16.37 -41.15
CA LYS A 352 2.63 17.24 -41.49
C LYS A 352 1.81 17.53 -40.25
N PHE A 353 1.35 18.75 -40.07
CA PHE A 353 0.40 19.08 -39.01
C PHE A 353 -0.56 20.17 -39.49
N LYS A 354 -1.68 20.32 -38.80
CA LYS A 354 -2.68 21.36 -39.06
C LYS A 354 -2.52 22.44 -37.99
N ASP A 355 -2.49 23.71 -38.39
CA ASP A 355 -2.43 24.82 -37.44
C ASP A 355 -3.82 25.21 -36.89
N VAL A 356 -3.87 26.26 -36.06
CA VAL A 356 -5.10 26.78 -35.43
C VAL A 356 -6.07 27.42 -36.42
N ASN A 357 -5.60 27.88 -37.58
CA ASN A 357 -6.42 28.43 -38.66
C ASN A 357 -6.98 27.31 -39.57
N GLY A 358 -6.40 26.12 -39.47
CA GLY A 358 -6.78 24.94 -40.22
C GLY A 358 -5.90 24.64 -41.43
N ASP A 359 -4.77 25.34 -41.58
CA ASP A 359 -3.87 25.14 -42.70
C ASP A 359 -2.88 23.99 -42.46
N TRP A 360 -2.60 23.23 -43.52
CA TRP A 360 -1.67 22.09 -43.48
C TRP A 360 -0.23 22.53 -43.71
N HIS A 361 0.58 22.46 -42.67
CA HIS A 361 2.03 22.69 -42.74
C HIS A 361 2.77 21.38 -42.96
N ARG A 362 3.81 21.39 -43.81
CA ARG A 362 4.78 20.30 -43.95
C ARG A 362 6.16 20.80 -43.55
N ILE A 363 6.78 20.11 -42.62
CA ILE A 363 8.13 20.40 -42.13
C ILE A 363 9.05 19.19 -42.34
N GLN A 364 10.35 19.46 -42.36
CA GLN A 364 11.41 18.45 -42.40
C GLN A 364 12.27 18.66 -41.16
N SER A 365 12.46 17.59 -40.40
CA SER A 365 13.28 17.59 -39.19
C SER A 365 14.18 16.37 -39.19
N ASP A 366 15.26 16.43 -38.42
CA ASP A 366 15.97 15.21 -38.04
C ASP A 366 15.10 14.39 -37.08
N ALA A 367 15.17 13.06 -37.22
CA ALA A 367 14.55 12.07 -36.32
C ALA A 367 15.55 10.94 -36.03
N SER A 368 16.84 11.28 -35.91
CA SER A 368 17.92 10.35 -35.57
C SER A 368 17.95 9.93 -34.09
N GLY A 369 17.25 10.66 -33.21
CA GLY A 369 17.44 10.57 -31.76
C GLY A 369 18.64 11.37 -31.24
N SER A 370 19.32 12.14 -32.10
CA SER A 370 20.39 13.04 -31.66
C SER A 370 19.86 14.11 -30.72
N LYS A 371 20.59 14.36 -29.63
CA LYS A 371 20.20 15.29 -28.56
C LYS A 371 19.78 16.66 -29.09
N GLY A 372 18.55 17.08 -28.80
CA GLY A 372 17.94 18.34 -29.23
C GLY A 372 17.19 18.29 -30.56
N CYS A 373 16.98 17.11 -31.16
CA CYS A 373 16.21 16.98 -32.41
C CYS A 373 14.70 17.27 -32.19
N LEU A 374 14.13 16.91 -31.04
CA LEU A 374 12.75 17.26 -30.68
C LEU A 374 12.62 18.76 -30.41
N ASP A 375 13.57 19.39 -29.71
CA ASP A 375 13.57 20.84 -29.50
C ASP A 375 13.63 21.61 -30.83
N ALA A 376 14.42 21.12 -31.79
CA ALA A 376 14.48 21.69 -33.13
C ALA A 376 13.14 21.55 -33.90
N LEU A 377 12.47 20.39 -33.79
CA LEU A 377 11.13 20.16 -34.35
C LEU A 377 10.09 21.11 -33.72
N LEU A 378 10.04 21.17 -32.39
CA LEU A 378 9.13 22.03 -31.64
C LEU A 378 9.38 23.52 -31.93
N ALA A 379 10.63 23.95 -32.12
CA ALA A 379 10.98 25.30 -32.54
C ALA A 379 10.58 25.62 -33.99
N GLN A 380 10.46 24.63 -34.88
CA GLN A 380 9.86 24.82 -36.20
C GLN A 380 8.33 24.95 -36.11
N ILE A 381 7.67 24.10 -35.32
CA ILE A 381 6.21 24.14 -35.10
C ILE A 381 5.80 25.48 -34.46
N ARG A 382 6.48 25.92 -33.39
CA ARG A 382 6.28 27.23 -32.73
C ARG A 382 6.30 28.39 -33.72
N ARG A 383 7.32 28.45 -34.59
CA ARG A 383 7.48 29.51 -35.60
C ARG A 383 6.39 29.47 -36.68
N ARG A 384 5.89 28.29 -37.06
CA ARG A 384 4.81 28.15 -38.05
C ARG A 384 3.44 28.51 -37.48
N CYS A 385 3.19 28.21 -36.20
CA CYS A 385 1.94 28.54 -35.51
C CYS A 385 1.93 29.94 -34.84
N GLY A 386 3.00 30.73 -34.95
CA GLY A 386 3.07 32.06 -34.30
C GLY A 386 3.13 32.04 -32.77
N LEU A 387 3.58 30.93 -32.16
CA LEU A 387 3.49 30.71 -30.72
C LEU A 387 4.74 31.21 -29.97
N SER A 388 4.53 31.83 -28.80
CA SER A 388 5.59 32.27 -27.90
C SER A 388 6.42 31.08 -27.38
N PHE A 389 7.70 31.31 -27.10
CA PHE A 389 8.58 30.27 -26.53
C PHE A 389 8.13 29.80 -25.13
N LYS A 390 7.35 30.63 -24.41
CA LYS A 390 6.75 30.28 -23.11
C LYS A 390 5.47 29.44 -23.22
N SER A 391 4.88 29.31 -24.41
CA SER A 391 3.64 28.54 -24.60
C SER A 391 3.92 27.04 -24.52
N GLN A 392 3.14 26.33 -23.68
CA GLN A 392 3.18 24.87 -23.61
C GLN A 392 2.46 24.27 -24.83
N ILE A 393 3.18 23.41 -25.55
CA ILE A 393 2.70 22.71 -26.74
C ILE A 393 2.94 21.23 -26.50
N LYS A 394 1.91 20.41 -26.71
CA LYS A 394 2.01 18.95 -26.77
C LYS A 394 1.93 18.52 -28.22
N VAL A 395 2.77 17.57 -28.62
CA VAL A 395 2.77 17.01 -29.97
C VAL A 395 2.63 15.51 -29.87
N LYS A 396 1.75 14.93 -30.67
CA LYS A 396 1.49 13.49 -30.74
C LYS A 396 1.53 13.01 -32.18
N TYR A 397 1.74 11.72 -32.39
CA TYR A 397 1.57 11.04 -33.67
C TYR A 397 0.66 9.81 -33.51
N LEU A 398 0.21 9.25 -34.63
CA LEU A 398 -0.48 7.96 -34.66
C LEU A 398 0.51 6.88 -35.12
N ASP A 399 0.62 5.80 -34.35
CA ASP A 399 1.54 4.71 -34.59
C ASP A 399 0.99 3.64 -35.58
N GLU A 400 1.47 2.40 -35.49
CA GLU A 400 1.07 1.29 -36.36
C GLU A 400 -0.28 0.68 -35.96
N ASP A 401 -0.63 0.74 -34.67
CA ASP A 401 -1.88 0.25 -34.08
C ASP A 401 -2.96 1.36 -34.02
N ASN A 402 -2.61 2.58 -34.45
CA ASN A 402 -3.44 3.78 -34.51
C ASN A 402 -3.73 4.41 -33.12
N ASP A 403 -2.80 4.25 -32.17
CA ASP A 403 -2.84 4.89 -30.87
C ASP A 403 -2.15 6.28 -30.88
N GLU A 404 -2.63 7.21 -30.04
CA GLU A 404 -2.05 8.56 -29.92
C GLU A 404 -0.78 8.56 -29.02
N VAL A 405 0.39 8.42 -29.64
CA VAL A 405 1.69 8.44 -28.94
C VAL A 405 2.24 9.87 -28.83
N MET A 406 2.65 10.29 -27.63
CA MET A 406 3.19 11.63 -27.37
C MET A 406 4.70 11.70 -27.68
N LEU A 407 5.14 12.83 -28.25
CA LEU A 407 6.56 13.16 -28.38
C LEU A 407 7.01 13.98 -27.18
N ALA A 408 7.67 13.35 -26.21
CA ALA A 408 8.15 13.97 -24.97
C ALA A 408 9.69 14.09 -24.92
N CYS A 409 10.43 13.19 -25.59
CA CYS A 409 11.89 13.22 -25.69
C CYS A 409 12.41 12.97 -27.12
N ASP A 410 13.73 13.13 -27.32
CA ASP A 410 14.40 12.89 -28.61
C ASP A 410 14.24 11.43 -29.10
N ASP A 411 14.18 10.45 -28.18
CA ASP A 411 13.99 9.04 -28.52
C ASP A 411 12.57 8.74 -29.03
N ASP A 412 11.54 9.43 -28.52
CA ASP A 412 10.16 9.30 -29.04
C ASP A 412 10.08 9.79 -30.49
N LEU A 413 10.80 10.87 -30.81
CA LEU A 413 10.91 11.39 -32.17
C LEU A 413 11.69 10.42 -33.06
N ALA A 414 12.72 9.77 -32.53
CA ALA A 414 13.43 8.72 -33.24
C ALA A 414 12.54 7.51 -33.54
N GLU A 415 11.72 7.06 -32.58
CA GLU A 415 10.78 5.96 -32.79
C GLU A 415 9.66 6.34 -33.76
N CYS A 416 9.13 7.57 -33.69
CA CYS A 416 8.24 8.12 -34.71
C CYS A 416 8.87 8.06 -36.11
N GLY A 417 10.18 8.34 -36.22
CA GLY A 417 10.97 8.18 -37.44
C GLY A 417 11.05 6.73 -37.93
N ARG A 418 11.24 5.76 -37.02
CA ARG A 418 11.29 4.32 -37.33
C ARG A 418 9.93 3.76 -37.73
N VAL A 419 8.84 4.17 -37.07
CA VAL A 419 7.45 3.86 -37.45
C VAL A 419 7.16 4.39 -38.86
N MET A 420 7.66 5.57 -39.22
CA MET A 420 7.48 6.10 -40.58
C MET A 420 8.15 5.21 -41.64
N ASP A 421 9.34 4.68 -41.35
CA ASP A 421 10.07 3.78 -42.25
C ASP A 421 9.41 2.39 -42.33
N ARG A 422 9.00 1.82 -41.19
CA ARG A 422 8.27 0.54 -41.12
C ARG A 422 6.96 0.56 -41.91
N LEU A 423 6.20 1.66 -41.82
CA LEU A 423 4.96 1.88 -42.56
C LEU A 423 5.18 2.41 -44.01
N ALA A 424 6.44 2.60 -44.44
CA ALA A 424 6.80 3.20 -45.73
C ALA A 424 6.09 4.55 -46.05
N LYS A 425 5.73 5.33 -45.01
CA LYS A 425 4.98 6.59 -45.16
C LYS A 425 5.93 7.72 -45.59
N THR A 426 5.54 8.52 -46.57
CA THR A 426 6.34 9.68 -47.03
C THR A 426 6.20 10.93 -46.14
N ALA A 427 5.25 10.92 -45.20
CA ALA A 427 5.18 11.81 -44.06
C ALA A 427 4.24 11.24 -42.98
N ILE A 428 4.54 11.50 -41.70
CA ILE A 428 3.60 11.27 -40.59
C ILE A 428 2.77 12.53 -40.31
N ILE A 429 1.52 12.35 -39.89
CA ILE A 429 0.65 13.42 -39.40
C ILE A 429 0.87 13.57 -37.89
N LEU A 430 1.27 14.75 -37.46
CA LEU A 430 1.37 15.15 -36.06
C LEU A 430 0.13 15.93 -35.64
N LYS A 431 -0.39 15.62 -34.46
CA LYS A 431 -1.44 16.36 -33.77
C LYS A 431 -0.78 17.30 -32.77
N VAL A 432 -0.98 18.60 -32.97
CA VAL A 432 -0.38 19.67 -32.14
C VAL A 432 -1.47 20.26 -31.26
N GLU A 433 -1.32 20.14 -29.94
CA GLU A 433 -2.26 20.62 -28.93
C GLU A 433 -1.60 21.76 -28.13
N THR A 434 -2.16 22.97 -28.21
CA THR A 434 -1.69 24.13 -27.44
C THR A 434 -2.61 24.37 -26.24
N ARG A 435 -2.06 24.45 -25.02
CA ARG A 435 -2.83 24.97 -23.88
C ARG A 435 -2.68 26.49 -23.87
N GLY A 436 -3.79 27.19 -24.13
CA GLY A 436 -3.86 28.64 -23.94
C GLY A 436 -3.71 28.97 -22.46
N GLY A 437 -2.71 29.80 -22.14
CA GLY A 437 -2.77 30.65 -20.96
C GLY A 437 -3.38 31.98 -21.39
N GLU A 438 -4.41 32.44 -20.69
CA GLU A 438 -4.84 33.82 -20.81
C GLU A 438 -3.81 34.71 -20.11
N ASP A 439 -3.23 35.66 -20.86
CA ASP A 439 -2.94 37.00 -20.35
C ASP A 439 -2.68 37.99 -21.52
N ALA A 440 -3.53 39.01 -21.56
CA ALA A 440 -3.47 40.34 -22.22
C ALA A 440 -2.68 40.62 -23.53
N SER A 441 -3.43 41.19 -24.51
CA SER A 441 -3.04 42.21 -25.53
C SER A 441 -1.99 41.79 -26.60
N ASP A 442 -2.10 42.02 -27.92
CA ASP A 442 -2.67 43.15 -28.67
C ASP A 442 -2.48 42.93 -30.20
N SER A 443 -3.32 43.60 -31.01
CA SER A 443 -3.04 44.10 -32.38
C SER A 443 -3.10 43.22 -33.68
N ILE A 444 -4.08 43.58 -34.53
CA ILE A 444 -4.10 43.59 -36.04
C ILE A 444 -4.34 42.20 -36.71
N SER A 445 -5.28 41.98 -37.65
CA SER A 445 -6.16 42.87 -38.46
C SER A 445 -7.47 42.22 -38.99
N GLU A 446 -8.51 43.05 -39.10
CA GLU A 446 -9.52 43.14 -40.18
C GLU A 446 -10.69 42.13 -40.40
N VAL A 447 -11.83 42.77 -40.76
CA VAL A 447 -13.03 42.32 -41.52
C VAL A 447 -14.29 41.85 -40.77
N SER A 448 -15.25 42.79 -40.74
CA SER A 448 -16.72 42.65 -40.92
C SER A 448 -17.71 42.65 -39.73
N ARG A 449 -18.42 43.79 -39.61
CA ARG A 449 -19.91 43.95 -39.55
C ARG A 449 -20.63 43.28 -38.35
N VAL A 450 -21.37 43.96 -37.45
CA VAL A 450 -22.49 44.91 -37.69
C VAL A 450 -23.18 45.26 -36.34
N ASN A 451 -23.77 46.48 -36.24
CA ASN A 451 -24.74 47.00 -35.25
C ASN A 451 -24.36 47.37 -33.79
N SER A 452 -24.44 48.68 -33.54
CA SER A 452 -24.75 49.42 -32.29
C SER A 452 -26.26 49.33 -31.93
N PRO A 453 -26.84 49.95 -30.86
CA PRO A 453 -26.36 51.00 -29.91
C PRO A 453 -26.64 50.66 -28.41
N THR A 454 -26.63 51.51 -27.35
CA THR A 454 -26.44 52.96 -27.06
C THR A 454 -26.01 53.14 -25.56
N PRO A 455 -25.46 54.30 -25.09
CA PRO A 455 -24.97 54.45 -23.71
C PRO A 455 -25.77 55.43 -22.81
N SER A 456 -25.78 55.20 -21.48
CA SER A 456 -26.01 56.23 -20.43
C SER A 456 -25.76 55.69 -19.01
N ASP A 457 -24.74 56.18 -18.31
CA ASP A 457 -24.90 57.03 -17.11
C ASP A 457 -23.58 57.26 -16.34
N HIS A 458 -23.36 58.50 -15.91
CA HIS A 458 -22.26 58.91 -15.04
C HIS A 458 -22.74 59.05 -13.60
N GLY A 459 -21.98 58.52 -12.63
CA GLY A 459 -22.27 58.66 -11.20
C GLY A 459 -21.01 58.56 -10.33
N THR A 460 -20.38 59.71 -10.07
CA THR A 460 -19.51 60.04 -8.92
C THR A 460 -18.80 58.91 -8.15
N ILE A 461 -17.47 58.87 -8.25
CA ILE A 461 -16.59 58.08 -7.37
C ILE A 461 -16.47 58.79 -6.00
N ASP A 462 -16.82 58.08 -4.92
CA ASP A 462 -16.52 58.46 -3.54
C ASP A 462 -15.03 58.17 -3.23
N LEU A 463 -14.33 59.15 -2.65
CA LEU A 463 -12.91 59.04 -2.30
C LEU A 463 -12.73 58.83 -0.79
N SER A 464 -13.05 57.62 -0.35
CA SER A 464 -12.65 57.08 0.94
C SER A 464 -11.64 55.93 0.72
N PRO A 465 -10.61 55.76 1.58
CA PRO A 465 -9.47 54.90 1.26
C PRO A 465 -9.85 53.42 1.29
N GLU A 466 -9.87 52.78 0.12
CA GLU A 466 -9.87 51.32 0.03
C GLU A 466 -8.64 50.76 0.76
N LYS A 467 -8.86 49.96 1.81
CA LYS A 467 -7.79 49.11 2.36
C LYS A 467 -7.26 48.22 1.23
N PRO A 468 -5.94 48.03 1.11
CA PRO A 468 -5.37 47.55 -0.13
C PRO A 468 -5.76 46.10 -0.41
N VAL A 469 -6.47 45.90 -1.52
CA VAL A 469 -6.84 44.57 -2.08
C VAL A 469 -5.63 43.62 -2.22
N LYS A 470 -4.41 44.18 -2.25
CA LYS A 470 -3.13 43.44 -2.24
C LYS A 470 -2.87 42.67 -0.93
N GLU A 471 -3.19 43.24 0.23
CA GLU A 471 -2.92 42.59 1.53
C GLU A 471 -3.82 41.37 1.75
N GLY A 472 -5.11 41.49 1.40
CA GLY A 472 -6.05 40.36 1.47
C GLY A 472 -5.63 39.18 0.57
N ARG A 473 -5.19 39.48 -0.66
CA ARG A 473 -4.70 38.47 -1.61
C ARG A 473 -3.40 37.79 -1.11
N GLU A 474 -2.55 38.50 -0.38
CA GLU A 474 -1.32 37.93 0.19
C GLU A 474 -1.59 37.03 1.41
N ILE A 475 -2.59 37.38 2.24
CA ILE A 475 -3.07 36.52 3.34
C ILE A 475 -3.65 35.21 2.80
N GLU A 476 -4.48 35.29 1.75
CA GLU A 476 -5.06 34.11 1.10
C GLU A 476 -3.98 33.20 0.50
N LEU A 477 -2.98 33.77 -0.19
CA LEU A 477 -1.85 33.01 -0.74
C LEU A 477 -1.02 32.30 0.34
N LEU A 478 -0.78 32.94 1.50
CA LEU A 478 -0.12 32.30 2.64
C LEU A 478 -0.94 31.13 3.20
N LEU A 479 -2.27 31.28 3.27
CA LEU A 479 -3.15 30.22 3.76
C LEU A 479 -3.18 29.02 2.82
N GLN A 480 -3.27 29.28 1.51
CA GLN A 480 -3.21 28.25 0.47
C GLN A 480 -1.84 27.56 0.43
N ALA A 481 -0.74 28.30 0.64
CA ALA A 481 0.60 27.73 0.74
C ALA A 481 0.76 26.83 1.98
N GLY A 482 0.27 27.26 3.15
CA GLY A 482 0.26 26.44 4.37
C GLY A 482 -0.50 25.12 4.20
N HIS A 483 -1.70 25.16 3.60
CA HIS A 483 -2.46 23.94 3.29
C HIS A 483 -1.75 23.04 2.28
N ARG A 484 -1.10 23.61 1.26
CA ARG A 484 -0.35 22.84 0.26
C ARG A 484 0.85 22.15 0.87
N LEU A 485 1.64 22.84 1.70
CA LEU A 485 2.80 22.27 2.38
C LEU A 485 2.40 21.14 3.34
N LEU A 486 1.24 21.24 4.02
CA LEU A 486 0.67 20.11 4.77
C LEU A 486 0.33 18.91 3.87
N GLN A 487 -0.18 19.12 2.66
CA GLN A 487 -0.48 18.05 1.70
C GLN A 487 0.79 17.44 1.09
N GLU A 488 1.83 18.25 0.86
CA GLU A 488 3.15 17.86 0.35
C GLU A 488 4.03 17.19 1.44
N GLY A 489 3.60 17.23 2.71
CA GLY A 489 4.29 16.61 3.85
C GLY A 489 5.34 17.49 4.53
N ASP A 490 5.59 18.71 4.04
CA ASP A 490 6.41 19.71 4.72
C ASP A 490 5.61 20.42 5.83
N ILE A 491 5.41 19.68 6.92
CA ILE A 491 4.68 20.15 8.09
C ILE A 491 5.41 21.34 8.75
N ALA A 492 6.74 21.41 8.67
CA ALA A 492 7.52 22.50 9.24
C ALA A 492 7.34 23.79 8.43
N GLY A 493 7.49 23.71 7.10
CA GLY A 493 7.21 24.83 6.20
C GLY A 493 5.76 25.32 6.30
N ALA A 494 4.80 24.41 6.52
CA ALA A 494 3.41 24.80 6.79
C ALA A 494 3.27 25.63 8.08
N VAL A 495 3.87 25.20 9.19
CA VAL A 495 3.88 25.95 10.46
C VAL A 495 4.45 27.36 10.27
N ASP A 496 5.51 27.51 9.47
CA ASP A 496 6.11 28.81 9.16
C ASP A 496 5.15 29.70 8.34
N HIS A 497 4.48 29.14 7.33
CA HIS A 497 3.51 29.89 6.52
C HIS A 497 2.30 30.36 7.34
N TYR A 498 1.73 29.50 8.19
CA TYR A 498 0.66 29.92 9.11
C TYR A 498 1.16 30.94 10.15
N SER A 499 2.40 30.81 10.64
CA SER A 499 2.98 31.77 11.59
C SER A 499 3.30 33.12 10.94
N ASN A 500 3.61 33.14 9.65
CA ASN A 500 3.76 34.37 8.85
C ASN A 500 2.40 35.02 8.57
N LEU A 501 1.36 34.21 8.34
CA LEU A 501 -0.01 34.68 8.22
C LEU A 501 -0.48 35.31 9.54
N LEU A 502 -0.33 34.62 10.66
CA LEU A 502 -0.73 35.10 11.99
C LEU A 502 0.06 36.33 12.48
N ARG A 503 1.23 36.62 11.89
CA ARG A 503 1.96 37.89 12.10
C ARG A 503 1.34 39.08 11.35
N ARG A 504 0.49 38.83 10.35
CA ARG A 504 -0.19 39.84 9.51
C ARG A 504 -1.66 39.97 9.88
N ASP A 505 -2.33 38.85 10.14
CA ASP A 505 -3.69 38.77 10.65
C ASP A 505 -3.72 37.89 11.91
N ALA A 506 -3.58 38.53 13.07
CA ALA A 506 -3.53 37.87 14.37
C ALA A 506 -4.89 37.30 14.82
N ASN A 507 -5.98 37.55 14.09
CA ASN A 507 -7.32 37.04 14.39
C ASN A 507 -7.75 35.94 13.39
N ASN A 508 -6.82 35.43 12.57
CA ASN A 508 -7.15 34.45 11.55
C ASN A 508 -7.38 33.04 12.13
N THR A 509 -8.65 32.70 12.36
CA THR A 509 -9.06 31.39 12.89
C THR A 509 -8.54 30.22 12.06
N LEU A 510 -8.59 30.31 10.72
CA LEU A 510 -8.14 29.23 9.81
C LEU A 510 -6.63 28.99 9.92
N ALA A 511 -5.84 30.03 10.14
CA ALA A 511 -4.40 29.88 10.35
C ALA A 511 -4.08 29.28 11.73
N TYR A 512 -4.86 29.59 12.77
CA TYR A 512 -4.73 28.92 14.06
C TYR A 512 -5.10 27.44 13.97
N THR A 513 -6.23 27.07 13.37
CA THR A 513 -6.63 25.65 13.25
C THR A 513 -5.68 24.85 12.34
N GLY A 514 -5.25 25.43 11.22
CA GLY A 514 -4.26 24.82 10.33
C GLY A 514 -2.89 24.63 10.98
N ARG A 515 -2.41 25.62 11.76
CA ARG A 515 -1.16 25.50 12.51
C ARG A 515 -1.27 24.53 13.69
N ALA A 516 -2.40 24.48 14.37
CA ALA A 516 -2.64 23.52 15.44
C ALA A 516 -2.62 22.07 14.93
N ALA A 517 -3.27 21.80 13.79
CA ALA A 517 -3.19 20.51 13.10
C ALA A 517 -1.74 20.17 12.70
N ALA A 518 -0.99 21.15 12.18
CA ALA A 518 0.42 20.98 11.89
C ALA A 518 1.25 20.65 13.16
N PHE A 519 0.99 21.31 14.29
CA PHE A 519 1.64 21.01 15.57
C PHE A 519 1.30 19.62 16.10
N LEU A 520 0.08 19.09 15.91
CA LEU A 520 -0.23 17.69 16.21
C LEU A 520 0.63 16.73 15.38
N LEU A 521 0.77 16.97 14.07
CA LEU A 521 1.62 16.18 13.17
C LEU A 521 3.13 16.33 13.45
N LEU A 522 3.55 17.38 14.17
CA LEU A 522 4.90 17.55 14.72
C LEU A 522 5.09 16.97 16.13
N GLU A 523 4.08 16.31 16.71
CA GLU A 523 4.09 15.81 18.10
C GLU A 523 4.26 16.93 19.15
N ARG A 524 3.70 18.11 18.87
CA ARG A 524 3.76 19.30 19.72
C ARG A 524 2.37 19.67 20.29
N PRO A 525 1.68 18.75 21.01
CA PRO A 525 0.27 18.91 21.38
C PRO A 525 0.00 20.09 22.32
N ARG A 526 0.98 20.53 23.13
CA ARG A 526 0.82 21.72 23.99
C ARG A 526 0.66 23.02 23.21
N GLU A 527 1.24 23.11 22.02
CA GLU A 527 1.13 24.28 21.15
C GLU A 527 -0.11 24.19 20.27
N ALA A 528 -0.45 22.99 19.81
CA ALA A 528 -1.75 22.70 19.20
C ALA A 528 -2.91 23.09 20.14
N GLU A 529 -2.84 22.73 21.43
CA GLU A 529 -3.87 23.07 22.42
C GLU A 529 -4.05 24.59 22.52
N ARG A 530 -2.94 25.33 22.57
CA ARG A 530 -2.95 26.79 22.65
C ARG A 530 -3.61 27.42 21.41
N ASP A 531 -3.27 26.93 20.23
CA ASP A 531 -3.80 27.47 18.97
C ASP A 531 -5.28 27.07 18.76
N TYR A 532 -5.68 25.84 19.08
CA TYR A 532 -7.09 25.44 19.04
C TYR A 532 -7.94 26.20 20.06
N ARG A 533 -7.48 26.36 21.32
CA ARG A 533 -8.17 27.21 22.31
C ARG A 533 -8.30 28.65 21.80
N LYS A 534 -7.27 29.20 21.14
CA LYS A 534 -7.33 30.55 20.58
C LYS A 534 -8.29 30.67 19.38
N ALA A 535 -8.34 29.65 18.52
CA ALA A 535 -9.32 29.58 17.44
C ALA A 535 -10.76 29.55 17.97
N ILE A 536 -11.03 28.78 19.03
CA ILE A 536 -12.36 28.72 19.68
C ILE A 536 -12.72 30.07 20.31
N GLU A 537 -11.80 30.71 21.04
CA GLU A 537 -12.00 32.06 21.62
C GLU A 537 -12.38 33.11 20.55
N LEU A 538 -11.75 33.06 19.37
CA LEU A 538 -12.05 33.95 18.25
C LEU A 538 -13.42 33.63 17.61
N LEU A 539 -13.82 32.36 17.57
CA LEU A 539 -15.10 31.89 17.04
C LEU A 539 -16.28 32.14 17.98
N GLU A 540 -16.06 32.21 19.29
CA GLU A 540 -17.07 32.65 20.26
C GLU A 540 -17.40 34.14 20.08
N MET A 541 -16.42 34.96 19.67
CA MET A 541 -16.64 36.36 19.32
C MET A 541 -17.26 36.56 17.93
N ASN A 542 -16.95 35.67 16.96
CA ASN A 542 -17.50 35.69 15.60
C ASN A 542 -18.04 34.30 15.22
N PRO A 543 -19.31 33.99 15.54
CA PRO A 543 -19.86 32.63 15.39
C PRO A 543 -19.83 32.10 13.96
N SER A 544 -19.10 31.00 13.77
CA SER A 544 -19.22 30.13 12.59
C SER A 544 -19.30 28.67 13.08
N PRO A 545 -20.50 28.04 13.04
CA PRO A 545 -20.71 26.73 13.66
C PRO A 545 -19.77 25.64 13.14
N GLU A 546 -19.60 25.52 11.82
CA GLU A 546 -18.75 24.51 11.18
C GLU A 546 -17.27 24.63 11.60
N LEU A 547 -16.77 25.87 11.69
CA LEU A 547 -15.41 26.17 12.16
C LEU A 547 -15.26 25.94 13.66
N SER A 548 -16.31 26.19 14.44
CA SER A 548 -16.32 26.01 15.90
C SER A 548 -16.28 24.53 16.27
N ASP A 549 -17.09 23.71 15.61
CA ASP A 549 -17.09 22.26 15.79
C ASP A 549 -15.79 21.63 15.29
N SER A 550 -15.24 22.10 14.16
CA SER A 550 -13.92 21.67 13.66
C SER A 550 -12.79 21.96 14.66
N ALA A 551 -12.75 23.18 15.23
CA ALA A 551 -11.75 23.56 16.22
C ALA A 551 -11.93 22.79 17.55
N ARG A 552 -13.17 22.48 17.96
CA ARG A 552 -13.47 21.63 19.13
C ARG A 552 -13.06 20.17 18.91
N THR A 553 -13.29 19.60 17.73
CA THR A 553 -12.82 18.26 17.36
C THR A 553 -11.30 18.17 17.48
N GLY A 554 -10.56 19.11 16.87
CA GLY A 554 -9.10 19.16 16.98
C GLY A 554 -8.58 19.41 18.40
N LEU A 555 -9.29 20.21 19.21
CA LEU A 555 -8.98 20.36 20.63
C LEU A 555 -9.21 19.07 21.42
N ALA A 556 -10.31 18.35 21.17
CA ALA A 556 -10.61 17.09 21.84
C ALA A 556 -9.54 16.03 21.52
N GLU A 557 -9.15 15.88 20.25
CA GLU A 557 -8.00 15.06 19.85
C GLU A 557 -6.73 15.47 20.61
N THR A 558 -6.42 16.77 20.65
CA THR A 558 -5.27 17.31 21.39
C THR A 558 -5.34 17.04 22.92
N LEU A 559 -6.53 16.99 23.51
CA LEU A 559 -6.68 16.67 24.94
C LEU A 559 -6.52 15.17 25.20
N ILE A 560 -6.91 14.30 24.25
CA ILE A 560 -6.59 12.86 24.27
C ILE A 560 -5.08 12.65 24.16
N GLU A 561 -4.37 13.40 23.30
CA GLU A 561 -2.90 13.43 23.23
C GLU A 561 -2.25 13.75 24.58
N LEU A 562 -2.77 14.76 25.26
CA LEU A 562 -2.27 15.24 26.55
C LEU A 562 -2.73 14.40 27.74
N GLN A 563 -3.41 13.27 27.48
CA GLN A 563 -3.94 12.35 28.47
C GLN A 563 -5.05 12.93 29.38
N ARG A 564 -5.74 13.97 28.91
CA ARG A 564 -6.78 14.74 29.62
C ARG A 564 -8.18 14.35 29.12
N TYR A 565 -8.51 13.06 29.24
CA TYR A 565 -9.71 12.47 28.62
C TYR A 565 -11.03 13.07 29.14
N GLU A 566 -11.09 13.45 30.40
CA GLU A 566 -12.30 14.05 30.99
C GLU A 566 -12.58 15.42 30.34
N GLU A 567 -11.56 16.27 30.21
CA GLU A 567 -11.66 17.54 29.48
C GLU A 567 -11.92 17.33 27.97
N ALA A 568 -11.35 16.27 27.36
CA ALA A 568 -11.65 15.93 25.97
C ALA A 568 -13.13 15.58 25.78
N LEU A 569 -13.70 14.75 26.65
CA LEU A 569 -15.12 14.40 26.63
C LEU A 569 -16.03 15.61 26.93
N ASP A 570 -15.60 16.52 27.80
CA ASP A 570 -16.31 17.79 28.04
C ASP A 570 -16.36 18.64 26.77
N VAL A 571 -15.23 18.78 26.05
CA VAL A 571 -15.18 19.49 24.76
C VAL A 571 -16.06 18.81 23.71
N ILE A 572 -16.05 17.48 23.63
CA ILE A 572 -16.90 16.70 22.71
C ILE A 572 -18.39 16.91 22.98
N GLU A 573 -18.79 17.04 24.24
CA GLU A 573 -20.18 17.32 24.64
C GLU A 573 -20.65 18.72 24.18
N THR A 574 -19.74 19.66 23.93
CA THR A 574 -20.04 21.00 23.37
C THR A 574 -20.11 21.07 21.83
N ILE A 575 -19.89 19.96 21.12
CA ILE A 575 -20.00 19.90 19.65
C ILE A 575 -21.46 19.73 19.24
N GLU A 576 -22.00 20.67 18.46
CA GLU A 576 -23.42 20.66 18.06
C GLU A 576 -23.69 19.71 16.87
N ASN A 577 -22.78 19.68 15.90
CA ASN A 577 -22.93 18.83 14.72
C ASN A 577 -22.61 17.36 15.03
N ALA A 578 -23.62 16.49 14.88
CA ALA A 578 -23.50 15.05 15.11
C ALA A 578 -22.39 14.37 14.29
N SER A 579 -22.05 14.86 13.08
CA SER A 579 -20.93 14.28 12.30
C SER A 579 -19.56 14.67 12.86
N SER A 580 -19.40 15.91 13.32
CA SER A 580 -18.18 16.39 14.00
C SER A 580 -18.01 15.73 15.37
N GLN A 581 -19.11 15.55 16.11
CA GLN A 581 -19.10 14.85 17.40
C GLN A 581 -18.77 13.37 17.20
N ALA A 582 -19.34 12.71 16.18
CA ALA A 582 -18.96 11.35 15.81
C ALA A 582 -17.47 11.24 15.42
N SER A 583 -16.93 12.21 14.68
CA SER A 583 -15.50 12.26 14.34
C SER A 583 -14.61 12.35 15.58
N ALA A 584 -14.96 13.19 16.56
CA ALA A 584 -14.20 13.31 17.79
C ALA A 584 -14.30 12.04 18.68
N LEU A 585 -15.47 11.39 18.69
CA LEU A 585 -15.68 10.11 19.40
C LEU A 585 -14.92 8.93 18.76
N VAL A 586 -14.56 9.01 17.48
CA VAL A 586 -13.70 8.01 16.83
C VAL A 586 -12.31 7.99 17.47
N ALA A 587 -11.70 9.16 17.73
CA ALA A 587 -10.42 9.24 18.46
C ALA A 587 -10.51 8.74 19.93
N VAL A 588 -11.66 8.91 20.59
CA VAL A 588 -11.93 8.36 21.93
C VAL A 588 -11.96 6.83 21.92
N ASN A 589 -12.70 6.24 20.96
CA ASN A 589 -12.82 4.79 20.81
C ASN A 589 -11.48 4.14 20.45
N GLU A 590 -10.67 4.79 19.60
CA GLU A 590 -9.31 4.35 19.27
C GLU A 590 -8.42 4.25 20.51
N GLU A 591 -8.31 5.33 21.28
CA GLU A 591 -7.46 5.35 22.47
C GLU A 591 -7.96 4.32 23.52
N GLN A 592 -9.27 4.07 23.58
CA GLN A 592 -9.84 2.99 24.38
C GLN A 592 -9.37 1.61 23.90
N GLU A 593 -9.36 1.34 22.58
CA GLU A 593 -8.88 0.07 22.01
C GLU A 593 -7.36 -0.12 22.18
N ILE A 594 -6.55 0.95 22.05
CA ILE A 594 -5.11 0.93 22.39
C ILE A 594 -4.92 0.51 23.85
N CYS A 595 -5.70 1.09 24.75
CA CYS A 595 -5.62 0.78 26.18
C CYS A 595 -6.09 -0.65 26.47
N ALA A 596 -7.20 -1.09 25.88
CA ALA A 596 -7.71 -2.45 26.03
C ALA A 596 -6.73 -3.52 25.51
N SER A 597 -6.08 -3.26 24.37
CA SER A 597 -5.06 -4.16 23.80
C SER A 597 -3.76 -4.16 24.62
N SER A 598 -3.28 -2.98 25.05
CA SER A 598 -2.12 -2.85 25.95
C SER A 598 -2.34 -3.61 27.28
N ALA A 599 -3.55 -3.53 27.84
CA ALA A 599 -3.94 -4.30 29.01
C ALA A 599 -3.86 -5.82 28.77
N ARG A 600 -4.40 -6.32 27.65
CA ARG A 600 -4.32 -7.76 27.30
C ARG A 600 -2.88 -8.24 27.15
N VAL A 601 -2.00 -7.41 26.58
CA VAL A 601 -0.56 -7.71 26.50
C VAL A 601 0.05 -7.78 27.91
N ALA A 602 -0.18 -6.77 28.75
CA ALA A 602 0.31 -6.72 30.12
C ALA A 602 -0.14 -7.94 30.95
N ILE A 603 -1.43 -8.31 30.86
CA ILE A 603 -2.00 -9.55 31.46
C ILE A 603 -1.25 -10.78 30.95
N SER A 604 -1.02 -10.90 29.63
CA SER A 604 -0.31 -12.06 29.06
C SER A 604 1.16 -12.17 29.49
N SER A 605 1.78 -11.06 29.90
CA SER A 605 3.12 -11.02 30.50
C SER A 605 3.14 -11.15 32.03
N GLY A 606 1.99 -11.28 32.69
CA GLY A 606 1.87 -11.33 34.16
C GLY A 606 1.96 -9.97 34.87
N ASP A 607 1.99 -8.86 34.13
CA ASP A 607 1.98 -7.50 34.69
C ASP A 607 0.53 -7.03 34.92
N HIS A 608 -0.11 -7.63 35.94
CA HIS A 608 -1.46 -7.25 36.35
C HIS A 608 -1.55 -5.81 36.87
N PRO A 609 -0.57 -5.26 37.65
CA PRO A 609 -0.59 -3.85 38.04
C PRO A 609 -0.50 -2.88 36.86
N GLY A 610 0.35 -3.14 35.87
CA GLY A 610 0.42 -2.36 34.64
C GLY A 610 -0.87 -2.45 33.83
N ALA A 611 -1.46 -3.65 33.72
CA ALA A 611 -2.74 -3.87 33.06
C ALA A 611 -3.89 -3.04 33.67
N LEU A 612 -3.95 -2.91 35.00
CA LEU A 612 -4.95 -2.07 35.67
C LEU A 612 -4.89 -0.62 35.21
N GLY A 613 -3.68 -0.05 35.06
CA GLY A 613 -3.50 1.33 34.59
C GLY A 613 -4.13 1.56 33.20
N TYR A 614 -3.89 0.62 32.28
CA TYR A 614 -4.50 0.65 30.95
C TYR A 614 -6.02 0.43 30.99
N LEU A 615 -6.53 -0.50 31.81
CA LEU A 615 -7.97 -0.77 31.90
C LEU A 615 -8.75 0.38 32.53
N VAL A 616 -8.21 1.04 33.55
CA VAL A 616 -8.80 2.25 34.13
C VAL A 616 -8.90 3.37 33.08
N ARG A 617 -7.87 3.53 32.24
CA ARG A 617 -7.87 4.51 31.12
C ARG A 617 -8.93 4.16 30.06
N ALA A 618 -9.00 2.89 29.65
CA ALA A 618 -9.99 2.42 28.68
C ALA A 618 -11.43 2.61 29.17
N ILE A 619 -11.71 2.31 30.44
CA ILE A 619 -13.05 2.44 31.03
C ILE A 619 -13.49 3.91 31.11
N ARG A 620 -12.59 4.85 31.44
CA ARG A 620 -12.90 6.29 31.45
C ARG A 620 -13.27 6.83 30.07
N LEU A 621 -12.55 6.40 29.03
CA LEU A 621 -12.84 6.76 27.63
C LEU A 621 -14.21 6.24 27.18
N ASN A 622 -14.62 5.07 27.68
CA ASN A 622 -15.92 4.46 27.39
C ASN A 622 -17.11 5.08 28.17
N GLY A 623 -17.04 6.38 28.49
CA GLY A 623 -18.05 7.08 29.28
C GLY A 623 -18.19 6.60 30.73
N GLY A 624 -17.24 5.80 31.23
CA GLY A 624 -17.33 5.10 32.51
C GLY A 624 -17.63 6.01 33.71
N GLY A 625 -18.89 6.04 34.13
CA GLY A 625 -19.35 6.67 35.37
C GLY A 625 -20.13 7.98 35.23
N SER A 626 -20.34 8.53 34.02
CA SER A 626 -21.01 9.84 33.87
C SER A 626 -22.21 9.84 32.91
N GLN A 627 -23.30 10.49 33.31
CA GLN A 627 -24.56 10.64 32.57
C GLN A 627 -24.46 11.71 31.45
N ARG A 628 -23.39 11.66 30.65
CA ARG A 628 -23.10 12.60 29.56
C ARG A 628 -24.09 12.43 28.41
N LYS A 629 -24.56 13.53 27.82
CA LYS A 629 -25.61 13.55 26.78
C LYS A 629 -25.05 13.78 25.38
N PHE A 630 -24.28 12.81 24.88
CA PHE A 630 -23.84 12.82 23.49
C PHE A 630 -25.02 12.56 22.53
N THR A 631 -24.98 13.16 21.34
CA THR A 631 -25.93 12.86 20.25
C THR A 631 -25.74 11.45 19.68
N VAL A 632 -24.51 10.94 19.76
CA VAL A 632 -24.14 9.55 19.46
C VAL A 632 -23.80 8.84 20.78
N PRO A 633 -24.55 7.79 21.18
CA PRO A 633 -24.32 7.14 22.47
C PRO A 633 -23.01 6.34 22.49
N ILE A 634 -22.11 6.68 23.41
CA ILE A 634 -20.99 5.81 23.78
C ILE A 634 -21.55 4.57 24.48
N LYS A 635 -21.15 3.38 24.04
CA LYS A 635 -21.68 2.11 24.56
C LYS A 635 -20.66 1.44 25.48
N GLU A 636 -20.93 1.47 26.77
CA GLU A 636 -20.13 0.76 27.79
C GLU A 636 -19.83 -0.68 27.36
N ASP A 637 -18.55 -1.06 27.42
CA ASP A 637 -18.05 -2.38 27.04
C ASP A 637 -17.88 -3.23 28.29
N ALA A 638 -18.77 -4.21 28.43
CA ALA A 638 -18.75 -5.19 29.51
C ALA A 638 -17.41 -5.94 29.60
N SER A 639 -16.68 -6.14 28.50
CA SER A 639 -15.44 -6.90 28.47
C SER A 639 -14.29 -6.19 29.20
N LEU A 640 -14.25 -4.86 29.21
CA LEU A 640 -13.22 -4.09 29.93
C LEU A 640 -13.32 -4.27 31.44
N TYR A 641 -14.54 -4.24 31.97
CA TYR A 641 -14.80 -4.52 33.38
C TYR A 641 -14.48 -5.99 33.72
N ALA A 642 -14.83 -6.95 32.86
CA ALA A 642 -14.47 -8.36 33.08
C ALA A 642 -12.94 -8.58 33.09
N LEU A 643 -12.20 -7.92 32.20
CA LEU A 643 -10.73 -7.97 32.17
C LEU A 643 -10.10 -7.33 33.42
N ARG A 644 -10.66 -6.22 33.91
CA ARG A 644 -10.17 -5.53 35.11
C ARG A 644 -10.48 -6.32 36.39
N GLY A 645 -11.68 -6.89 36.48
CA GLY A 645 -12.05 -7.86 37.52
C GLY A 645 -11.08 -9.05 37.55
N ASN A 646 -10.74 -9.63 36.39
CA ASN A 646 -9.74 -10.70 36.32
C ASN A 646 -8.35 -10.25 36.82
N CYS A 647 -7.91 -9.00 36.56
CA CYS A 647 -6.65 -8.50 37.12
C CYS A 647 -6.70 -8.41 38.66
N TYR A 648 -7.83 -7.97 39.23
CA TYR A 648 -8.02 -7.95 40.69
C TYR A 648 -8.03 -9.37 41.29
N VAL A 649 -8.54 -10.39 40.57
CA VAL A 649 -8.44 -11.80 41.01
C VAL A 649 -6.98 -12.26 41.17
N GLU A 650 -6.12 -11.98 40.19
CA GLU A 650 -4.69 -12.37 40.25
C GLU A 650 -3.90 -11.52 41.26
N LEU A 651 -4.44 -10.39 41.71
CA LEU A 651 -3.92 -9.53 42.78
C LEU A 651 -4.55 -9.81 44.16
N GLU A 652 -5.37 -10.86 44.27
CA GLU A 652 -6.10 -11.29 45.47
C GLU A 652 -7.13 -10.27 46.03
N ASP A 653 -7.46 -9.20 45.29
CA ASP A 653 -8.48 -8.22 45.67
C ASP A 653 -9.88 -8.71 45.26
N ALA A 654 -10.47 -9.52 46.14
CA ALA A 654 -11.78 -10.12 45.92
C ALA A 654 -12.96 -9.12 45.94
N GLU A 655 -12.79 -7.93 46.54
CA GLU A 655 -13.87 -6.94 46.63
C GLU A 655 -14.00 -6.19 45.30
N LEU A 656 -12.91 -5.57 44.82
CA LEU A 656 -12.90 -4.87 43.53
C LEU A 656 -13.20 -5.81 42.35
N ALA A 657 -12.74 -7.06 42.42
CA ALA A 657 -13.08 -8.08 41.41
C ALA A 657 -14.60 -8.31 41.31
N LEU A 658 -15.31 -8.43 42.43
CA LEU A 658 -16.76 -8.67 42.45
C LEU A 658 -17.55 -7.45 41.95
N GLU A 659 -17.11 -6.23 42.26
CA GLU A 659 -17.72 -5.01 41.73
C GLU A 659 -17.64 -4.96 40.20
N ASP A 660 -16.45 -5.22 39.64
CA ASP A 660 -16.21 -5.20 38.20
C ASP A 660 -16.97 -6.29 37.44
N PHE A 661 -17.00 -7.53 37.95
CA PHE A 661 -17.83 -8.58 37.33
C PHE A 661 -19.32 -8.24 37.42
N SER A 662 -19.78 -7.66 38.52
CA SER A 662 -21.18 -7.22 38.67
C SER A 662 -21.54 -6.12 37.68
N ARG A 663 -20.65 -5.14 37.45
CA ARG A 663 -20.84 -4.09 36.44
C ARG A 663 -20.84 -4.66 35.02
N SER A 664 -19.92 -5.56 34.71
CA SER A 664 -19.88 -6.27 33.42
C SER A 664 -21.21 -7.00 33.12
N ILE A 665 -21.74 -7.75 34.10
CA ILE A 665 -23.02 -8.48 33.98
C ILE A 665 -24.21 -7.52 33.87
N GLN A 666 -24.18 -6.38 34.57
CA GLN A 666 -25.22 -5.34 34.46
C GLN A 666 -25.28 -4.72 33.05
N ILE A 667 -24.13 -4.55 32.40
CA ILE A 667 -24.03 -4.06 31.01
C ILE A 667 -24.44 -5.16 30.01
N SER A 668 -24.03 -6.41 30.24
CA SER A 668 -24.32 -7.55 29.37
C SER A 668 -24.40 -8.86 30.16
N GLU A 669 -25.63 -9.37 30.40
CA GLU A 669 -25.86 -10.68 31.02
C GLU A 669 -25.21 -11.83 30.24
N ARG A 670 -24.93 -11.62 28.94
CA ARG A 670 -24.30 -12.60 28.03
C ARG A 670 -22.77 -12.67 28.15
N GLN A 671 -22.11 -11.82 28.94
CA GLN A 671 -20.65 -11.87 29.11
C GLN A 671 -20.24 -13.10 29.95
N SER A 672 -19.98 -14.23 29.28
CA SER A 672 -19.64 -15.50 29.95
C SER A 672 -18.40 -15.39 30.85
N GLU A 673 -17.39 -14.62 30.43
CA GLU A 673 -16.15 -14.40 31.18
C GLU A 673 -16.39 -13.75 32.55
N ALA A 674 -17.32 -12.81 32.65
CA ALA A 674 -17.65 -12.15 33.92
C ALA A 674 -18.31 -13.11 34.91
N TRP A 675 -19.21 -13.98 34.41
CA TRP A 675 -19.79 -15.06 35.20
C TRP A 675 -18.74 -16.10 35.65
N VAL A 676 -17.78 -16.45 34.79
CA VAL A 676 -16.64 -17.32 35.16
C VAL A 676 -15.79 -16.66 36.25
N GLY A 677 -15.40 -15.39 36.06
CA GLY A 677 -14.60 -14.62 37.01
C GLY A 677 -15.27 -14.48 38.38
N GLN A 678 -16.55 -14.11 38.42
CA GLN A 678 -17.33 -14.08 39.66
C GLN A 678 -17.41 -15.46 40.34
N GLY A 679 -17.52 -16.53 39.54
CA GLY A 679 -17.45 -17.91 40.00
C GLY A 679 -16.10 -18.29 40.62
N ARG A 680 -14.98 -17.82 40.04
CA ARG A 680 -13.62 -17.98 40.60
C ARG A 680 -13.52 -17.29 41.96
N VAL A 681 -13.94 -16.03 42.08
CA VAL A 681 -13.89 -15.30 43.36
C VAL A 681 -14.75 -15.95 44.43
N HIS A 682 -15.97 -16.39 44.10
CA HIS A 682 -16.79 -17.12 45.05
C HIS A 682 -16.18 -18.46 45.48
N ARG A 683 -15.47 -19.18 44.59
CA ARG A 683 -14.69 -20.38 44.95
C ARG A 683 -13.54 -20.04 45.92
N MET A 684 -12.79 -18.97 45.67
CA MET A 684 -11.71 -18.48 46.56
C MET A 684 -12.23 -18.10 47.95
N LEU A 685 -13.40 -17.44 48.02
CA LEU A 685 -14.06 -17.06 49.26
C LEU A 685 -14.77 -18.24 49.99
N GLY A 686 -14.59 -19.49 49.53
CA GLY A 686 -15.22 -20.68 50.13
C GLY A 686 -16.74 -20.78 49.90
N LYS A 687 -17.31 -20.00 48.98
CA LYS A 687 -18.75 -19.90 48.72
C LYS A 687 -19.16 -20.81 47.55
N GLY A 688 -19.20 -22.12 47.80
CA GLY A 688 -19.47 -23.15 46.80
C GLY A 688 -20.76 -22.98 45.98
N LEU A 689 -21.92 -22.84 46.64
CA LEU A 689 -23.20 -22.69 45.94
C LEU A 689 -23.29 -21.41 45.08
N PRO A 690 -22.90 -20.20 45.57
CA PRO A 690 -22.78 -19.03 44.71
C PRO A 690 -21.85 -19.24 43.50
N ALA A 691 -20.67 -19.83 43.70
CA ALA A 691 -19.75 -20.13 42.61
C ALA A 691 -20.40 -21.01 41.54
N TRP A 692 -21.03 -22.12 41.94
CA TRP A 692 -21.71 -23.05 41.03
C TRP A 692 -22.83 -22.37 40.23
N ARG A 693 -23.61 -21.46 40.85
CA ARG A 693 -24.64 -20.68 40.17
C ARG A 693 -24.07 -19.75 39.10
N CYS A 694 -22.91 -19.13 39.35
CA CYS A 694 -22.20 -18.30 38.38
C CYS A 694 -21.69 -19.13 37.19
N TYR A 695 -21.01 -20.26 37.42
CA TYR A 695 -20.58 -21.16 36.34
C TYR A 695 -21.74 -21.71 35.51
N ARG A 696 -22.88 -22.04 36.14
CA ARG A 696 -24.11 -22.43 35.44
C ARG A 696 -24.62 -21.34 34.50
N ARG A 697 -24.53 -20.07 34.90
CA ARG A 697 -24.90 -18.92 34.04
C ARG A 697 -23.88 -18.70 32.91
N ALA A 698 -22.59 -18.83 33.19
CA ALA A 698 -21.55 -18.78 32.16
C ALA A 698 -21.79 -19.82 31.06
N LEU A 699 -22.11 -21.07 31.43
CA LEU A 699 -22.35 -22.18 30.51
C LEU A 699 -23.49 -21.93 29.50
N MET A 700 -24.44 -21.03 29.81
CA MET A 700 -25.52 -20.67 28.87
C MET A 700 -25.05 -19.80 27.69
N TYR A 701 -23.90 -19.15 27.82
CA TYR A 701 -23.38 -18.17 26.85
C TYR A 701 -21.94 -18.45 26.39
N ALA A 702 -21.25 -19.42 27.02
CA ALA A 702 -19.87 -19.76 26.71
C ALA A 702 -19.69 -20.38 25.31
N PRO A 703 -18.52 -20.16 24.65
CA PRO A 703 -18.12 -20.93 23.48
C PRO A 703 -18.06 -22.44 23.78
N ARG A 704 -18.21 -23.28 22.75
CA ARG A 704 -18.18 -24.75 22.90
C ARG A 704 -16.89 -25.26 23.54
N GLU A 705 -15.76 -24.64 23.20
CA GLU A 705 -14.42 -24.98 23.71
C GLU A 705 -14.29 -24.76 25.22
N GLN A 706 -14.93 -23.72 25.76
CA GLN A 706 -14.92 -23.42 27.20
C GLN A 706 -15.99 -24.20 27.97
N SER A 707 -17.03 -24.69 27.28
CA SER A 707 -18.19 -25.33 27.89
C SER A 707 -17.85 -26.61 28.66
N GLU A 708 -16.87 -27.39 28.17
CA GLU A 708 -16.43 -28.63 28.82
C GLU A 708 -15.67 -28.34 30.13
N SER A 709 -14.72 -27.40 30.10
CA SER A 709 -13.98 -26.93 31.28
C SER A 709 -14.89 -26.33 32.35
N ILE A 710 -15.90 -25.54 31.95
CA ILE A 710 -16.90 -25.00 32.87
C ILE A 710 -17.74 -26.13 33.50
N SER A 711 -18.13 -27.15 32.72
CA SER A 711 -18.88 -28.30 33.26
C SER A 711 -18.05 -29.10 34.26
N GLN A 712 -16.78 -29.39 33.97
CA GLN A 712 -15.86 -30.07 34.89
C GLN A 712 -15.71 -29.27 36.19
N THR A 713 -15.52 -27.95 36.10
CA THR A 713 -15.44 -27.05 37.26
C THR A 713 -16.73 -27.05 38.09
N MET A 714 -17.89 -27.19 37.45
CA MET A 714 -19.17 -27.32 38.16
C MET A 714 -19.28 -28.64 38.91
N ASP A 715 -18.83 -29.76 38.33
CA ASP A 715 -18.84 -31.07 38.98
C ASP A 715 -17.84 -31.10 40.16
N GLU A 716 -16.64 -30.52 40.02
CA GLU A 716 -15.68 -30.32 41.14
C GLU A 716 -16.32 -29.58 42.32
N LEU A 717 -17.07 -28.50 42.07
CA LEU A 717 -17.73 -27.73 43.12
C LEU A 717 -18.83 -28.53 43.85
N VAL A 718 -19.48 -29.47 43.15
CA VAL A 718 -20.48 -30.36 43.74
C VAL A 718 -19.83 -31.36 44.71
N GLU A 719 -18.67 -31.91 44.34
CA GLU A 719 -17.90 -32.82 45.19
C GLU A 719 -17.25 -32.09 46.38
N LEU A 720 -16.61 -30.94 46.13
CA LEU A 720 -15.80 -30.23 47.12
C LEU A 720 -16.63 -29.50 48.19
N PHE A 721 -17.82 -29.01 47.84
CA PHE A 721 -18.71 -28.30 48.77
C PHE A 721 -19.98 -29.07 49.18
N GLY A 722 -20.19 -30.29 48.66
CA GLY A 722 -21.32 -31.14 49.06
C GLY A 722 -22.71 -30.61 48.68
N ILE A 723 -22.80 -29.69 47.71
CA ILE A 723 -24.03 -28.96 47.32
C ILE A 723 -25.07 -29.82 46.56
N GLN A 724 -25.04 -31.14 46.72
CA GLN A 724 -25.86 -32.11 45.98
C GLN A 724 -27.36 -31.99 46.27
N ASP A 725 -27.75 -31.64 47.50
CA ASP A 725 -29.15 -31.54 47.92
C ASP A 725 -29.81 -30.20 47.52
N GLU A 726 -29.01 -29.16 47.26
CA GLU A 726 -29.51 -27.83 46.84
C GLU A 726 -29.62 -27.68 45.31
N ILE A 727 -29.03 -28.62 44.56
CA ILE A 727 -29.09 -28.68 43.10
C ILE A 727 -30.10 -29.77 42.72
N ASP A 728 -31.09 -29.44 41.89
CA ASP A 728 -32.05 -30.44 41.37
C ASP A 728 -31.43 -31.29 40.24
N VAL A 729 -30.39 -32.06 40.59
CA VAL A 729 -29.50 -32.83 39.70
C VAL A 729 -30.27 -33.82 38.82
N ARG A 730 -31.42 -34.34 39.31
CA ARG A 730 -32.25 -35.30 38.58
C ARG A 730 -32.78 -34.74 37.25
N SER A 731 -33.06 -33.43 37.20
CA SER A 731 -33.51 -32.76 35.97
C SER A 731 -32.40 -32.52 34.93
N PHE A 732 -31.13 -32.51 35.36
CA PHE A 732 -29.98 -32.12 34.53
C PHE A 732 -29.44 -33.29 33.71
N LYS A 733 -29.19 -34.45 34.32
CA LYS A 733 -28.71 -35.67 33.62
C LYS A 733 -29.69 -36.13 32.52
N GLN A 734 -31.00 -35.90 32.68
CA GLN A 734 -32.02 -36.20 31.67
C GLN A 734 -32.08 -35.19 30.50
N ARG A 735 -31.58 -33.97 30.66
CA ARG A 735 -31.61 -32.94 29.59
C ARG A 735 -30.37 -32.99 28.70
N ASN A 736 -29.17 -33.15 29.26
CA ASN A 736 -27.94 -33.22 28.45
C ASN A 736 -27.87 -34.49 27.58
N THR A 737 -28.35 -35.63 28.09
CA THR A 737 -28.51 -36.87 27.28
C THR A 737 -29.43 -36.65 26.08
N LYS A 738 -30.52 -35.88 26.25
CA LYS A 738 -31.49 -35.57 25.19
C LYS A 738 -30.94 -34.59 24.13
N ILE A 739 -30.08 -33.65 24.53
CA ILE A 739 -29.38 -32.73 23.61
C ILE A 739 -28.35 -33.50 22.79
N SER A 740 -27.59 -34.41 23.41
CA SER A 740 -26.66 -35.32 22.73
C SER A 740 -27.37 -36.16 21.65
N SER A 741 -28.51 -36.79 22.00
CA SER A 741 -29.28 -37.60 21.03
C SER A 741 -29.92 -36.79 19.90
N LEU A 742 -30.26 -35.52 20.13
CA LEU A 742 -30.75 -34.63 19.06
C LEU A 742 -29.61 -34.21 18.12
N GLY A 743 -28.39 -34.03 18.65
CA GLY A 743 -27.20 -33.71 17.86
C GLY A 743 -26.77 -34.83 16.91
N SER A 744 -26.93 -36.10 17.31
CA SER A 744 -26.71 -37.25 16.40
C SER A 744 -27.84 -37.39 15.37
N GLN A 745 -29.10 -37.27 15.77
CA GLN A 745 -30.24 -37.31 14.84
C GLN A 745 -30.17 -36.22 13.75
N LEU A 746 -29.65 -35.03 14.06
CA LEU A 746 -29.43 -33.96 13.07
C LEU A 746 -28.27 -34.23 12.09
N LYS A 747 -27.31 -35.10 12.45
CA LYS A 747 -26.29 -35.58 11.50
C LYS A 747 -26.90 -36.57 10.51
N ASP A 748 -27.69 -37.52 10.99
CA ASP A 748 -28.33 -38.53 10.13
C ASP A 748 -29.36 -37.89 9.18
N LEU A 749 -30.05 -36.82 9.61
CA LEU A 749 -30.97 -36.04 8.77
C LEU A 749 -30.30 -35.14 7.72
N LYS A 750 -28.96 -35.03 7.71
CA LYS A 750 -28.20 -34.35 6.64
C LYS A 750 -27.59 -35.31 5.60
N ILE A 751 -27.90 -36.61 5.69
CA ILE A 751 -27.42 -37.67 4.78
C ILE A 751 -28.61 -38.37 4.09
N ARG A 752 -29.73 -37.65 3.91
CA ARG A 752 -30.90 -38.09 3.14
C ARG A 752 -31.40 -36.99 2.21
#